data_AF-A0A975G5V0-F1
#
_entry.id   AF-A0A975G5V0-F1
#
_cell.length_a   1.000
_cell.length_b   1.000
_cell.length_c   1.000
_cell.angle_alpha   90.00
_cell.angle_beta   90.00
_cell.angle_gamma   90.00
#
_symmetry.space_group_name_H-M   'P 1'
#
loop_
_entity.id
_entity.type
_entity.pdbx_description
1 polymer ?
#
loop_
_entity_poly.entity_id
_entity_poly.type
_entity_poly.pdbx_seq_one_letter_code
_entity_poly.pdbx_strand_id
1 'polypeptide(L)'
;MSKGSLIIFAWMAAAASACGAFVTERTIASPGGGVVFTLERDTTTGALLHSVTSAGRVVVTRGTFGLDLGSTIGIVASQGALGDVQAADVDLTWSNPFGEEMNVRDRCRQETLSIVPSVTGQPDAKIQVRAYDTGIAWRYLISGSGTVASEKSTFPMPSSTVVWTSTSAQGTISKQSLSVASGSLDRPVLAQLASDLYASLGEAGLVDGARMKFTRTGTSTLSASLSSSEAFTGLFTSPWRYVRVGSSPAALLQDSAFMLNLNEPSKVADTSWIQPGKVLREVTLTTQGGLACIDFAAAHDLRYILFDAGWYGPENSSSSDATTVNVDPARSPGPLDLPAVIAYGKQKGVGVILYVNQIALTRQLDQILPLYESWGVAGMKFGFVNVGSQSNTTWLHNAVAKCADHHLIVDIHDEYRPTGVSRTWPNLLTQEGIRGDEETPKNADALKSLFTRCLAGASDQTNCYFASRVATMGSHASQLAKSVCIFSPWQTLYWYDRPAGSPGSAGAGGGVSVLQEVPELSFFDRLPTTWDESRILDGHPDTHVTVARRKGTTWFLAGLNGNTARTFQVPLTFLDSTKAYRAEVFRDDGSVATTTQVAIDMLDVDAGATLVRSVAAGNGFTVILTENGLREVVPPTPPLSSMIFKKGTSPGSSDGLVHLSNYQGVQDTSLVQETPGNNYGGRDTLLVGVLGSGKVRSGLTRFDLSVLGGRYASIKSMTLRLRVAAVTDLSASCQVGVQLEREGNSGWVEGSANGAAVSGTSCWNHAASTAGAWLGGTAGARTATDCYAQLGSATLDSSIAPVGAWIEIPLSAPSGVSTRDSLTKIVDSWIAGGGSGNAGLLLTYGAPYTGAPQWQFASSDHTNADWHPELIVEYFPADPYGQWVALKGIPIASAGTDDDPDGDGIPNAIECVLGTNPLVRDDSTKLPTLTMDVNGLRYSYRLSATGPFLQPQVQYSTTLDDWQSLVSGQFGAAFNEGARDANGVSTVDVSLEQPPAGKMFFRIAVP
;
A
#
# COMPACT_ATOMS: atom_id res chain seq x y z
N MET A 1 -10.92 -6.47 59.35
CA MET A 1 -10.05 -7.25 60.26
C MET A 1 -9.98 -8.68 59.75
N SER A 2 -8.82 -9.09 59.25
CA SER A 2 -8.38 -10.49 59.26
C SER A 2 -6.87 -10.47 59.55
N LYS A 3 -6.48 -11.24 60.55
CA LYS A 3 -5.13 -11.27 61.15
C LYS A 3 -4.21 -12.07 60.23
N GLY A 4 -3.49 -11.39 59.34
CA GLY A 4 -2.51 -12.03 58.44
C GLY A 4 -1.34 -11.16 57.97
N SER A 5 -1.33 -9.86 58.26
CA SER A 5 -0.37 -8.91 57.63
C SER A 5 0.72 -8.37 58.55
N LEU A 6 1.03 -9.04 59.67
CA LEU A 6 1.90 -8.48 60.71
C LEU A 6 3.16 -9.32 61.04
N ILE A 7 3.71 -10.08 60.10
CA ILE A 7 5.02 -10.78 60.28
C ILE A 7 5.89 -10.74 59.00
N ILE A 8 5.91 -9.61 58.27
CA ILE A 8 6.95 -9.32 57.25
C ILE A 8 7.66 -7.97 57.53
N PHE A 9 7.27 -7.25 58.59
CA PHE A 9 7.88 -5.98 58.98
C PHE A 9 9.06 -6.09 59.97
N ALA A 10 9.47 -7.30 60.37
CA ALA A 10 10.49 -7.50 61.42
C ALA A 10 11.84 -8.06 60.93
N TRP A 11 12.00 -8.34 59.62
CA TRP A 11 13.30 -8.74 59.03
C TRP A 11 13.99 -7.62 58.22
N MET A 12 13.51 -6.38 58.34
CA MET A 12 14.10 -5.20 57.69
C MET A 12 14.83 -4.24 58.66
N ALA A 13 14.95 -4.60 59.95
CA ALA A 13 15.49 -3.70 60.99
C ALA A 13 16.84 -4.13 61.62
N ALA A 14 17.52 -5.15 61.09
CA ALA A 14 18.79 -5.66 61.66
C ALA A 14 19.90 -5.85 60.62
N ALA A 15 20.03 -4.91 59.68
CA ALA A 15 21.28 -4.67 58.92
C ALA A 15 21.59 -3.15 58.85
N ALA A 16 21.11 -2.40 59.84
CA ALA A 16 21.42 -0.99 60.02
C ALA A 16 22.79 -0.86 60.72
N SER A 17 23.88 -1.06 59.96
CA SER A 17 25.23 -0.62 60.31
C SER A 17 26.16 -0.71 59.08
N ALA A 18 25.84 0.05 58.03
CA ALA A 18 26.78 0.54 56.98
C ALA A 18 26.10 1.34 55.83
N CYS A 19 24.85 1.80 55.95
CA CYS A 19 24.13 2.46 54.84
C CYS A 19 23.95 3.97 55.10
N GLY A 20 25.04 4.73 55.00
CA GLY A 20 25.01 6.19 55.04
C GLY A 20 25.80 6.74 53.88
N ALA A 21 25.12 7.06 52.76
CA ALA A 21 25.74 7.81 51.67
C ALA A 21 24.73 8.52 50.74
N PHE A 22 23.49 8.05 50.58
CA PHE A 22 22.52 8.63 49.64
C PHE A 22 21.11 8.72 50.22
N VAL A 23 20.38 9.80 49.90
CA VAL A 23 18.98 10.04 50.26
C VAL A 23 18.17 10.19 48.97
N THR A 24 17.05 9.48 48.83
CA THR A 24 16.12 9.69 47.72
C THR A 24 15.34 10.99 47.93
N GLU A 25 15.52 11.96 47.04
CA GLU A 25 14.80 13.24 47.06
C GLU A 25 13.44 13.12 46.37
N ARG A 26 13.39 12.42 45.23
CA ARG A 26 12.17 12.30 44.42
C ARG A 26 12.16 11.05 43.57
N THR A 27 10.98 10.48 43.37
CA THR A 27 10.73 9.40 42.42
C THR A 27 9.58 9.80 41.51
N ILE A 28 9.76 9.64 40.19
CA ILE A 28 8.79 9.98 39.15
C ILE A 28 8.58 8.74 38.31
N ALA A 29 7.40 8.13 38.42
CA ALA A 29 7.01 6.98 37.61
C ALA A 29 6.28 7.44 36.35
N SER A 30 6.45 6.69 35.26
CA SER A 30 5.63 6.85 34.06
C SER A 30 4.15 6.53 34.34
N PRO A 31 3.20 6.95 33.48
CA PRO A 31 1.77 6.66 33.67
C PRO A 31 1.43 5.17 33.86
N GLY A 32 2.14 4.27 33.19
CA GLY A 32 2.04 2.81 33.36
C GLY A 32 2.90 2.23 34.48
N GLY A 33 3.72 3.05 35.16
CA GLY A 33 4.54 2.67 36.31
C GLY A 33 5.80 1.86 36.00
N GLY A 34 5.99 1.45 34.74
CA GLY A 34 7.09 0.58 34.32
C GLY A 34 8.44 1.29 34.24
N VAL A 35 8.47 2.57 33.87
CA VAL A 35 9.70 3.37 33.77
C VAL A 35 9.75 4.38 34.90
N VAL A 36 10.84 4.38 35.66
CA VAL A 36 10.96 5.20 36.87
C VAL A 36 12.26 5.99 36.86
N PHE A 37 12.12 7.31 37.04
CA PHE A 37 13.22 8.21 37.32
C PHE A 37 13.33 8.45 38.83
N THR A 38 14.54 8.38 39.36
CA THR A 38 14.82 8.65 40.77
C THR A 38 15.91 9.71 40.88
N LEU A 39 15.62 10.79 41.62
CA LEU A 39 16.59 11.78 42.06
C LEU A 39 17.08 11.40 43.46
N GLU A 40 18.38 11.16 43.59
CA GLU A 40 19.08 10.90 44.85
C GLU A 40 20.03 12.07 45.16
N ARG A 41 20.24 12.37 46.45
CA ARG A 41 21.30 13.25 46.92
C ARG A 41 22.33 12.45 47.71
N ASP A 42 23.61 12.58 47.36
CA ASP A 42 24.71 12.11 48.18
C ASP A 42 24.80 12.94 49.46
N THR A 43 24.65 12.30 50.62
CA THR A 43 24.66 13.01 51.92
C THR A 43 26.04 13.47 52.34
N THR A 44 27.10 12.95 51.72
CA THR A 44 28.50 13.30 52.00
C THR A 44 28.93 14.49 51.15
N THR A 45 28.60 14.48 49.87
CA THR A 45 29.06 15.48 48.90
C THR A 45 28.01 16.52 48.55
N GLY A 46 26.73 16.27 48.87
CA GLY A 46 25.60 17.09 48.45
C GLY A 46 25.23 16.91 46.97
N ALA A 47 25.90 16.02 46.23
CA ALA A 47 25.70 15.81 44.81
C ALA A 47 24.31 15.25 44.50
N LEU A 48 23.65 15.82 43.50
CA LEU A 48 22.41 15.33 42.92
C LEU A 48 22.73 14.31 41.83
N LEU A 49 22.06 13.17 41.92
CA LEU A 49 22.28 12.01 41.06
C LEU A 49 20.93 11.50 40.54
N HIS A 50 20.88 11.09 39.27
CA HIS A 50 19.72 10.40 38.72
C HIS A 50 19.95 8.90 38.57
N SER A 51 18.87 8.15 38.72
CA SER A 51 18.78 6.76 38.32
C SER A 51 17.54 6.57 37.45
N VAL A 52 17.62 5.70 36.45
CA VAL A 52 16.50 5.29 35.61
C VAL A 52 16.37 3.77 35.71
N THR A 53 15.17 3.30 36.00
CA THR A 53 14.84 1.86 35.96
C THR A 53 13.68 1.59 35.01
N SER A 54 13.67 0.39 34.44
CA SER A 54 12.58 -0.14 33.61
C SER A 54 12.18 -1.51 34.14
N ALA A 55 10.92 -1.68 34.50
CA ALA A 55 10.39 -2.85 35.20
C ALA A 55 11.25 -3.27 36.42
N GLY A 56 11.72 -2.28 37.19
CA GLY A 56 12.58 -2.48 38.36
C GLY A 56 14.04 -2.83 38.05
N ARG A 57 14.43 -2.95 36.77
CA ARG A 57 15.80 -3.23 36.34
C ARG A 57 16.56 -1.94 36.06
N VAL A 58 17.82 -1.89 36.47
CA VAL A 58 18.70 -0.74 36.27
C VAL A 58 18.95 -0.48 34.79
N VAL A 59 18.69 0.76 34.37
CA VAL A 59 19.06 1.28 33.04
C VAL A 59 20.23 2.26 33.18
N VAL A 60 20.04 3.28 34.02
CA VAL A 60 21.08 4.21 34.44
C VAL A 60 21.14 4.22 35.96
N THR A 61 22.33 4.13 36.55
CA THR A 61 22.53 4.20 38.01
C THR A 61 23.36 5.42 38.36
N ARG A 62 22.83 6.30 39.22
CA ARG A 62 23.54 7.41 39.85
C ARG A 62 24.40 8.25 38.89
N GLY A 63 23.81 8.63 37.76
CA GLY A 63 24.39 9.62 36.86
C GLY A 63 24.31 11.02 37.45
N THR A 64 25.28 11.86 37.12
CA THR A 64 25.38 13.24 37.62
C THR A 64 24.53 14.20 36.80
N PHE A 65 24.16 15.32 37.42
CA PHE A 65 23.67 16.52 36.74
C PHE A 65 24.73 17.62 36.75
N GLY A 66 24.60 18.59 35.84
CA GLY A 66 25.10 19.94 36.08
C GLY A 66 25.40 20.71 34.81
N LEU A 67 25.25 22.03 34.89
CA LEU A 67 25.71 22.97 33.87
C LEU A 67 26.80 23.85 34.46
N ASP A 68 27.95 23.89 33.80
CA ASP A 68 29.08 24.72 34.19
C ASP A 68 28.89 26.12 33.62
N LEU A 69 28.62 27.11 34.48
CA LEU A 69 28.42 28.51 34.08
C LEU A 69 29.71 29.34 34.16
N GLY A 70 30.87 28.68 34.06
CA GLY A 70 32.19 29.29 34.07
C GLY A 70 32.75 29.52 35.49
N SER A 71 33.98 30.02 35.56
CA SER A 71 34.74 30.09 36.82
C SER A 71 34.15 30.98 37.91
N THR A 72 33.28 31.94 37.55
CA THR A 72 32.65 32.86 38.52
C THR A 72 31.45 32.24 39.23
N ILE A 73 30.62 31.48 38.53
CA ILE A 73 29.38 30.88 39.07
C ILE A 73 29.59 29.40 39.42
N GLY A 74 30.42 28.70 38.66
CA GLY A 74 30.67 27.27 38.79
C GLY A 74 29.55 26.41 38.23
N ILE A 75 29.46 25.16 38.72
CA ILE A 75 28.48 24.18 38.26
C ILE A 75 27.17 24.37 39.04
N VAL A 76 26.08 24.57 38.32
CA VAL A 76 24.72 24.68 38.87
C VAL A 76 23.92 23.40 38.63
N ALA A 77 22.83 23.21 39.41
CA ALA A 77 21.97 22.02 39.37
C ALA A 77 22.67 20.67 39.63
N SER A 78 23.93 20.69 40.09
CA SER A 78 24.72 19.49 40.40
C SER A 78 24.68 19.12 41.88
N GLN A 79 24.34 20.07 42.75
CA GLN A 79 24.29 19.94 44.20
C GLN A 79 23.16 20.80 44.75
N GLY A 80 22.69 20.46 45.94
CA GLY A 80 21.66 21.24 46.64
C GLY A 80 20.52 20.39 47.17
N ALA A 81 19.59 21.02 47.88
CA ALA A 81 18.37 20.38 48.33
C ALA A 81 17.25 20.55 47.29
N LEU A 82 16.35 19.56 47.22
CA LEU A 82 15.12 19.72 46.45
C LEU A 82 14.23 20.77 47.14
N GLY A 83 13.86 21.81 46.40
CA GLY A 83 12.88 22.81 46.79
C GLY A 83 11.48 22.44 46.28
N ASP A 84 10.76 23.46 45.78
CA ASP A 84 9.41 23.28 45.27
C ASP A 84 9.34 22.37 44.04
N VAL A 85 8.30 21.52 44.03
CA VAL A 85 7.98 20.61 42.93
C VAL A 85 6.65 21.00 42.30
N GLN A 86 6.66 21.19 40.99
CA GLN A 86 5.44 21.38 40.19
C GLN A 86 5.20 20.13 39.36
N ALA A 87 4.08 19.45 39.55
CA ALA A 87 3.78 18.21 38.86
C ALA A 87 2.50 18.32 38.02
N ALA A 88 2.50 17.66 36.87
CA ALA A 88 1.37 17.58 35.96
C ALA A 88 1.34 16.23 35.26
N ASP A 89 0.14 15.68 35.08
CA ASP A 89 -0.10 14.56 34.16
C ASP A 89 -0.48 15.14 32.80
N VAL A 90 0.26 14.74 31.76
CA VAL A 90 0.00 15.11 30.37
C VAL A 90 -0.61 13.90 29.67
N ASP A 91 -1.75 14.09 29.02
CA ASP A 91 -2.38 13.09 28.15
C ASP A 91 -3.14 13.83 27.04
N LEU A 92 -2.44 14.09 25.94
CA LEU A 92 -2.95 14.85 24.80
C LEU A 92 -2.81 14.01 23.53
N THR A 93 -3.60 14.34 22.50
CA THR A 93 -3.43 13.79 21.15
C THR A 93 -3.36 14.93 20.16
N TRP A 94 -2.44 14.85 19.21
CA TRP A 94 -2.24 15.85 18.16
C TRP A 94 -2.08 15.17 16.79
N SER A 95 -2.43 15.88 15.72
CA SER A 95 -2.40 15.36 14.35
C SER A 95 -1.04 15.62 13.70
N ASN A 96 -0.46 14.59 13.08
CA ASN A 96 0.79 14.65 12.33
C ASN A 96 0.59 14.10 10.90
N PRO A 97 0.04 14.90 9.96
CA PRO A 97 -0.20 14.43 8.59
C PRO A 97 1.09 14.18 7.79
N PHE A 98 2.27 14.49 8.36
CA PHE A 98 3.58 14.40 7.72
C PHE A 98 4.44 13.27 8.29
N GLY A 99 3.89 12.43 9.18
CA GLY A 99 4.64 11.48 10.00
C GLY A 99 4.45 10.00 9.66
N GLU A 100 4.97 9.17 10.56
CA GLU A 100 4.80 7.71 10.60
C GLU A 100 3.44 7.28 11.19
N GLU A 101 2.75 8.22 11.84
CA GLU A 101 1.46 8.04 12.51
C GLU A 101 0.67 9.35 12.39
N MET A 102 -0.60 9.28 11.98
CA MET A 102 -1.43 10.47 11.81
C MET A 102 -1.90 11.05 13.15
N ASN A 103 -2.18 10.20 14.14
CA ASN A 103 -2.67 10.60 15.45
C ASN A 103 -1.63 10.27 16.51
N VAL A 104 -0.91 11.29 17.00
CA VAL A 104 0.21 11.12 17.94
C VAL A 104 -0.27 11.43 19.36
N ARG A 105 -0.05 10.51 20.30
CA ARG A 105 -0.37 10.69 21.72
C ARG A 105 0.84 11.20 22.49
N ASP A 106 0.67 12.26 23.26
CA ASP A 106 1.64 12.76 24.25
C ASP A 106 1.13 12.40 25.65
N ARG A 107 1.63 11.30 26.21
CA ARG A 107 1.23 10.80 27.53
C ARG A 107 2.44 10.64 28.44
N CYS A 108 2.59 11.54 29.41
CA CYS A 108 3.68 11.48 30.39
C CYS A 108 3.31 12.06 31.75
N ARG A 109 4.09 11.69 32.77
CA ARG A 109 4.17 12.43 34.03
C ARG A 109 5.25 13.49 33.88
N GLN A 110 4.90 14.77 33.99
CA GLN A 110 5.86 15.88 33.98
C GLN A 110 6.04 16.45 35.38
N GLU A 111 7.27 16.59 35.84
CA GLU A 111 7.58 17.34 37.07
C GLU A 111 8.72 18.33 36.86
N THR A 112 8.57 19.55 37.36
CA THR A 112 9.61 20.58 37.42
C THR A 112 10.10 20.69 38.86
N LEU A 113 11.36 20.34 39.07
CA LEU A 113 12.04 20.24 40.35
C LEU A 113 12.91 21.47 40.56
N SER A 114 12.59 22.32 41.54
CA SER A 114 13.43 23.46 41.89
C SER A 114 14.62 23.01 42.73
N ILE A 115 15.83 23.44 42.36
CA ILE A 115 17.05 23.09 43.09
C ILE A 115 17.47 24.30 43.92
N VAL A 116 17.47 24.14 45.24
CA VAL A 116 17.96 25.19 46.15
C VAL A 116 19.48 25.24 46.03
N PRO A 117 20.06 26.37 45.59
CA PRO A 117 21.50 26.46 45.39
C PRO A 117 22.26 26.21 46.69
N SER A 118 23.29 25.37 46.64
CA SER A 118 24.19 25.11 47.78
C SER A 118 25.24 26.20 47.99
N VAL A 119 25.43 27.07 46.98
CA VAL A 119 26.44 28.14 46.97
C VAL A 119 25.75 29.49 46.77
N THR A 120 26.01 30.43 47.68
CA THR A 120 25.49 31.80 47.62
C THR A 120 25.92 32.48 46.32
N GLY A 121 24.96 33.07 45.61
CA GLY A 121 25.21 33.81 44.36
C GLY A 121 25.04 32.98 43.08
N GLN A 122 24.75 31.67 43.18
CA GLN A 122 24.32 30.89 42.03
C GLN A 122 22.88 31.25 41.61
N PRO A 123 22.56 31.22 40.30
CA PRO A 123 21.22 31.48 39.80
C PRO A 123 20.25 30.36 40.19
N ASP A 124 18.95 30.69 40.20
CA ASP A 124 17.88 29.71 40.36
C ASP A 124 17.93 28.70 39.22
N ALA A 125 18.01 27.41 39.58
CA ALA A 125 18.04 26.31 38.64
C ALA A 125 16.89 25.33 38.90
N LYS A 126 16.29 24.83 37.84
CA LYS A 126 15.27 23.78 37.88
C LYS A 126 15.63 22.64 36.95
N ILE A 127 15.23 21.43 37.32
CA ILE A 127 15.27 20.24 36.46
C ILE A 127 13.83 19.87 36.13
N GLN A 128 13.46 19.96 34.86
CA GLN A 128 12.16 19.46 34.40
C GLN A 128 12.33 18.05 33.85
N VAL A 129 11.50 17.12 34.30
CA VAL A 129 11.50 15.72 33.92
C VAL A 129 10.16 15.37 33.28
N ARG A 130 10.17 14.60 32.19
CA ARG A 130 9.02 13.92 31.63
C ARG A 130 9.27 12.41 31.65
N ALA A 131 8.37 11.67 32.28
CA ALA A 131 8.39 10.21 32.34
C ALA A 131 7.29 9.64 31.45
N TYR A 132 7.69 9.02 30.34
CA TYR A 132 6.86 8.27 29.40
C TYR A 132 6.99 6.78 29.69
N ASP A 133 6.02 5.98 29.24
CA ASP A 133 6.08 4.51 29.37
C ASP A 133 7.22 3.87 28.57
N THR A 134 7.83 4.63 27.67
CA THR A 134 8.94 4.23 26.82
C THR A 134 10.25 4.96 27.14
N GLY A 135 10.29 5.85 28.14
CA GLY A 135 11.52 6.56 28.46
C GLY A 135 11.39 7.75 29.40
N ILE A 136 12.54 8.23 29.85
CA ILE A 136 12.66 9.46 30.65
C ILE A 136 13.35 10.52 29.80
N ALA A 137 12.88 11.76 29.87
CA ALA A 137 13.58 12.93 29.38
C ALA A 137 13.68 13.99 30.48
N TRP A 138 14.79 14.72 30.53
CA TRP A 138 14.93 15.89 31.41
C TRP A 138 15.66 17.04 30.74
N ARG A 139 15.44 18.25 31.25
CA ARG A 139 16.15 19.46 30.83
C ARG A 139 16.38 20.42 31.99
N TYR A 140 17.32 21.34 31.82
CA TYR A 140 17.62 22.40 32.76
C TYR A 140 16.84 23.67 32.42
N LEU A 141 16.37 24.36 33.45
CA LEU A 141 15.81 25.71 33.34
C LEU A 141 16.60 26.63 34.28
N ILE A 142 17.28 27.63 33.73
CA ILE A 142 18.12 28.57 34.51
C ILE A 142 17.70 29.99 34.17
N SER A 143 17.35 30.78 35.19
CA SER A 143 17.01 32.19 35.00
C SER A 143 18.25 33.07 35.19
N GLY A 144 18.39 34.10 34.36
CA GLY A 144 19.46 35.10 34.50
C GLY A 144 20.14 35.40 33.18
N SER A 145 21.46 35.58 33.21
CA SER A 145 22.26 35.76 31.99
C SER A 145 23.64 35.18 32.24
N GLY A 146 24.22 34.55 31.23
CA GLY A 146 25.51 33.91 31.39
C GLY A 146 25.87 33.04 30.19
N THR A 147 26.88 32.21 30.40
CA THR A 147 27.38 31.27 29.39
C THR A 147 27.47 29.88 30.00
N VAL A 148 26.79 28.92 29.40
CA VAL A 148 27.02 27.50 29.67
C VAL A 148 28.32 27.10 28.98
N ALA A 149 29.38 26.89 29.76
CA ALA A 149 30.69 26.49 29.26
C ALA A 149 30.75 25.00 28.93
N SER A 150 30.09 24.17 29.72
CA SER A 150 29.98 22.72 29.48
C SER A 150 28.85 22.09 30.29
N GLU A 151 28.48 20.86 29.93
CA GLU A 151 27.50 20.05 30.66
C GLU A 151 28.20 18.88 31.37
N LYS A 152 27.71 18.53 32.57
CA LYS A 152 28.24 17.48 33.45
C LYS A 152 27.29 16.29 33.62
N SER A 153 26.28 16.18 32.75
CA SER A 153 25.36 15.05 32.74
C SER A 153 26.09 13.75 32.42
N THR A 154 25.87 12.71 33.22
CA THR A 154 26.46 11.38 32.97
C THR A 154 25.42 10.29 33.05
N PHE A 155 25.67 9.19 32.35
CA PHE A 155 24.76 8.06 32.21
C PHE A 155 25.52 6.76 32.49
N PRO A 156 25.77 6.43 33.78
CA PRO A 156 26.43 5.18 34.15
C PRO A 156 25.48 4.01 33.92
N MET A 157 25.93 3.04 33.13
CA MET A 157 25.20 1.85 32.75
C MET A 157 25.89 0.59 33.32
N PRO A 158 25.22 -0.58 33.30
CA PRO A 158 25.86 -1.86 33.65
C PRO A 158 27.16 -2.08 32.86
N SER A 159 28.17 -2.67 33.51
CA SER A 159 29.51 -2.87 32.91
C SER A 159 29.51 -3.81 31.70
N SER A 160 28.50 -4.66 31.56
CA SER A 160 28.28 -5.56 30.42
C SER A 160 27.65 -4.89 29.20
N THR A 161 27.39 -3.58 29.24
CA THR A 161 26.68 -2.86 28.17
C THR A 161 27.43 -2.95 26.84
N VAL A 162 26.69 -3.33 25.79
CA VAL A 162 27.14 -3.28 24.39
C VAL A 162 26.46 -2.09 23.71
N VAL A 163 27.19 -1.34 22.90
CA VAL A 163 26.67 -0.15 22.20
C VAL A 163 26.90 -0.22 20.71
N TRP A 164 26.03 0.46 19.95
CA TRP A 164 26.19 0.75 18.53
C TRP A 164 26.46 2.24 18.38
N THR A 165 27.66 2.59 17.92
CA THR A 165 28.11 3.99 17.88
C THR A 165 28.86 4.33 16.59
N SER A 166 28.81 5.61 16.24
CA SER A 166 29.63 6.27 15.20
C SER A 166 30.22 7.55 15.83
N THR A 167 31.24 8.14 15.21
CA THR A 167 31.79 9.45 15.62
C THR A 167 31.31 10.63 14.75
N SER A 168 30.66 10.34 13.62
CA SER A 168 30.09 11.33 12.69
C SER A 168 28.69 10.93 12.23
N ALA A 169 27.96 11.90 11.66
CA ALA A 169 26.56 11.70 11.28
C ALA A 169 26.39 10.61 10.22
N GLN A 170 27.26 10.61 9.20
CA GLN A 170 27.29 9.62 8.13
C GLN A 170 28.35 8.51 8.33
N GLY A 171 28.96 8.41 9.53
CA GLY A 171 30.00 7.42 9.80
C GLY A 171 29.47 5.99 9.94
N THR A 172 30.34 5.01 9.69
CA THR A 172 30.03 3.59 9.93
C THR A 172 29.74 3.34 11.41
N ILE A 173 28.61 2.68 11.67
CA ILE A 173 28.20 2.31 13.03
C ILE A 173 28.85 0.98 13.44
N SER A 174 29.51 0.99 14.59
CA SER A 174 30.24 -0.15 15.15
C SER A 174 29.54 -0.69 16.40
N LYS A 175 29.34 -2.00 16.46
CA LYS A 175 28.91 -2.73 17.65
C LYS A 175 30.13 -3.07 18.52
N GLN A 176 30.13 -2.65 19.77
CA GLN A 176 31.26 -2.87 20.68
C GLN A 176 30.83 -2.82 22.15
N SER A 177 31.62 -3.39 23.05
CA SER A 177 31.44 -3.15 24.49
C SER A 177 31.60 -1.67 24.80
N LEU A 178 30.79 -1.13 25.71
CA LEU A 178 30.90 0.26 26.11
C LEU A 178 32.31 0.59 26.61
N SER A 179 32.95 -0.33 27.35
CA SER A 179 34.30 -0.15 27.90
C SER A 179 35.42 0.13 26.88
N VAL A 180 35.20 -0.17 25.60
CA VAL A 180 36.17 0.09 24.52
C VAL A 180 35.74 1.21 23.58
N ALA A 181 34.49 1.68 23.65
CA ALA A 181 34.01 2.81 22.85
C ALA A 181 34.87 4.05 23.12
N SER A 182 35.24 4.79 22.09
CA SER A 182 36.15 5.93 22.21
C SER A 182 35.82 7.02 21.18
N GLY A 183 36.38 8.22 21.39
CA GLY A 183 36.09 9.40 20.58
C GLY A 183 34.81 10.13 21.00
N SER A 184 34.40 11.08 20.17
CA SER A 184 33.14 11.83 20.32
C SER A 184 32.03 11.04 19.64
N LEU A 185 31.24 10.32 20.43
CA LEU A 185 30.21 9.39 19.97
C LEU A 185 28.94 10.16 19.61
N ASP A 186 28.44 9.93 18.41
CA ASP A 186 27.25 10.59 17.89
C ASP A 186 25.96 9.96 18.44
N ARG A 187 24.87 10.73 18.38
CA ARG A 187 23.56 10.41 18.95
C ARG A 187 22.52 10.13 17.87
N PRO A 188 21.51 9.27 18.10
CA PRO A 188 21.29 8.48 19.32
C PRO A 188 22.30 7.34 19.48
N VAL A 189 22.68 7.05 20.72
CA VAL A 189 23.47 5.84 21.06
C VAL A 189 22.50 4.73 21.44
N LEU A 190 22.51 3.63 20.71
CA LEU A 190 21.80 2.39 21.08
C LEU A 190 22.68 1.57 22.02
N ALA A 191 22.10 1.13 23.14
CA ALA A 191 22.73 0.31 24.15
C ALA A 191 21.91 -0.95 24.44
N GLN A 192 22.56 -2.10 24.40
CA GLN A 192 22.04 -3.36 24.92
C GLN A 192 22.56 -3.55 26.35
N LEU A 193 21.64 -3.51 27.31
CA LEU A 193 21.94 -3.63 28.74
C LEU A 193 21.81 -5.08 29.22
N ALA A 194 20.91 -5.84 28.59
CA ALA A 194 20.72 -7.27 28.74
C ALA A 194 20.12 -7.87 27.46
N SER A 195 19.82 -9.18 27.44
CA SER A 195 19.20 -9.85 26.29
C SER A 195 17.83 -9.28 25.89
N ASP A 196 17.09 -8.75 26.86
CA ASP A 196 15.70 -8.28 26.76
C ASP A 196 15.52 -6.86 27.32
N LEU A 197 16.61 -6.08 27.38
CA LEU A 197 16.59 -4.69 27.85
C LEU A 197 17.57 -3.85 27.04
N TYR A 198 17.01 -2.91 26.30
CA TYR A 198 17.72 -1.97 25.44
C TYR A 198 17.39 -0.54 25.85
N ALA A 199 18.33 0.36 25.58
CA ALA A 199 18.16 1.79 25.75
C ALA A 199 18.66 2.57 24.53
N SER A 200 18.05 3.72 24.27
CA SER A 200 18.56 4.73 23.35
C SER A 200 18.76 6.04 24.10
N LEU A 201 19.94 6.65 23.94
CA LEU A 201 20.32 7.86 24.64
C LEU A 201 20.66 8.98 23.65
N GLY A 202 20.24 10.20 23.95
CA GLY A 202 20.48 11.35 23.09
C GLY A 202 19.90 12.64 23.63
N GLU A 203 19.64 13.57 22.72
CA GLU A 203 18.94 14.82 23.02
C GLU A 203 17.76 15.07 22.08
N ALA A 204 16.76 15.83 22.55
CA ALA A 204 15.59 16.25 21.79
C ALA A 204 15.34 17.76 21.98
N GLY A 205 14.72 18.42 21.00
CA GLY A 205 14.41 19.85 21.05
C GLY A 205 15.65 20.74 21.07
N LEU A 206 16.68 20.42 20.27
CA LEU A 206 17.86 21.27 20.13
C LEU A 206 17.50 22.46 19.22
N VAL A 207 17.20 23.59 19.84
CA VAL A 207 16.97 24.89 19.19
C VAL A 207 17.74 25.94 19.99
N ASP A 208 18.47 26.82 19.30
CA ASP A 208 19.28 27.87 19.95
C ASP A 208 20.26 27.34 21.01
N GLY A 209 20.86 26.18 20.75
CA GLY A 209 21.78 25.48 21.65
C GLY A 209 22.92 24.76 20.92
N ALA A 210 23.98 24.46 21.64
CA ALA A 210 25.10 23.68 21.17
C ALA A 210 24.75 22.18 21.13
N ARG A 211 25.11 21.52 20.02
CA ARG A 211 24.90 20.08 19.85
C ARG A 211 25.64 19.29 20.94
N MET A 212 24.93 18.36 21.54
CA MET A 212 25.49 17.33 22.41
C MET A 212 25.95 16.12 21.61
N LYS A 213 27.18 15.66 21.88
CA LYS A 213 27.67 14.30 21.61
C LYS A 213 28.00 13.61 22.94
N PHE A 214 28.33 12.32 22.91
CA PHE A 214 28.79 11.60 24.09
C PHE A 214 30.30 11.38 24.07
N THR A 215 30.91 11.40 25.25
CA THR A 215 32.24 10.82 25.48
C THR A 215 32.11 9.70 26.50
N ARG A 216 33.02 8.72 26.48
CA ARG A 216 33.06 7.72 27.54
C ARG A 216 33.92 8.19 28.69
N THR A 217 33.42 8.05 29.91
CA THR A 217 34.19 8.21 31.15
C THR A 217 34.17 6.89 31.93
N GLY A 218 35.30 6.50 32.51
CA GLY A 218 35.41 5.18 33.15
C GLY A 218 35.11 4.03 32.18
N THR A 219 34.69 2.87 32.67
CA THR A 219 34.44 1.67 31.83
C THR A 219 33.00 1.53 31.35
N SER A 220 32.04 2.23 31.95
CA SER A 220 30.62 2.01 31.66
C SER A 220 29.74 3.26 31.74
N THR A 221 30.33 4.45 31.63
CA THR A 221 29.59 5.72 31.72
C THR A 221 29.72 6.52 30.43
N LEU A 222 28.59 6.95 29.88
CA LEU A 222 28.56 8.00 28.87
C LEU A 222 28.42 9.36 29.55
N SER A 223 29.12 10.36 29.03
CA SER A 223 29.12 11.74 29.54
C SER A 223 28.72 12.68 28.42
N ALA A 224 27.80 13.60 28.69
CA ALA A 224 27.40 14.63 27.74
C ALA A 224 28.60 15.53 27.40
N SER A 225 28.73 15.90 26.13
CA SER A 225 29.79 16.78 25.64
C SER A 225 29.20 17.75 24.63
N LEU A 226 29.12 19.03 25.00
CA LEU A 226 28.63 20.09 24.13
C LEU A 226 29.71 20.47 23.11
N SER A 227 29.29 20.76 21.88
CA SER A 227 30.20 21.14 20.79
C SER A 227 30.72 22.58 20.89
N SER A 228 30.06 23.44 21.68
CA SER A 228 30.52 24.78 22.03
C SER A 228 29.91 25.23 23.37
N SER A 229 30.33 26.39 23.86
CA SER A 229 29.58 27.11 24.88
C SER A 229 28.26 27.67 24.34
N GLU A 230 27.32 27.97 25.22
CA GLU A 230 26.01 28.55 24.90
C GLU A 230 25.80 29.83 25.72
N ALA A 231 25.61 30.97 25.05
CA ALA A 231 25.27 32.22 25.70
C ALA A 231 23.75 32.33 25.86
N PHE A 232 23.28 32.90 26.97
CA PHE A 232 21.85 33.10 27.20
C PHE A 232 21.55 34.39 27.98
N THR A 233 20.34 34.90 27.79
CA THR A 233 19.75 36.03 28.53
C THR A 233 18.29 35.73 28.79
N GLY A 234 17.81 35.95 30.02
CA GLY A 234 16.47 35.57 30.45
C GLY A 234 16.42 34.13 30.95
N LEU A 235 15.43 33.36 30.47
CA LEU A 235 15.28 31.95 30.83
C LEU A 235 16.05 31.07 29.83
N PHE A 236 17.16 30.49 30.27
CA PHE A 236 17.81 29.41 29.55
C PHE A 236 17.02 28.12 29.73
N THR A 237 16.75 27.44 28.62
CA THR A 237 16.14 26.11 28.60
C THR A 237 17.05 25.21 27.79
N SER A 238 17.68 24.22 28.42
CA SER A 238 18.50 23.27 27.67
C SER A 238 17.62 22.43 26.75
N PRO A 239 18.18 21.85 25.67
CA PRO A 239 17.54 20.73 25.01
C PRO A 239 17.31 19.59 26.01
N TRP A 240 16.33 18.75 25.74
CA TRP A 240 16.10 17.55 26.55
C TRP A 240 17.26 16.58 26.41
N ARG A 241 17.65 15.94 27.49
CA ARG A 241 18.45 14.70 27.48
C ARG A 241 17.49 13.57 27.75
N TYR A 242 17.64 12.45 27.05
CA TYR A 242 16.73 11.33 27.21
C TYR A 242 17.43 10.00 27.38
N VAL A 243 16.72 9.10 28.07
CA VAL A 243 16.98 7.68 28.16
C VAL A 243 15.67 6.99 27.78
N ARG A 244 15.61 6.54 26.54
CA ARG A 244 14.51 5.75 26.01
C ARG A 244 14.78 4.27 26.26
N VAL A 245 13.77 3.48 26.60
CA VAL A 245 13.91 2.08 27.00
C VAL A 245 12.95 1.18 26.23
N GLY A 246 13.37 -0.06 25.97
CA GLY A 246 12.55 -1.05 25.30
C GLY A 246 13.03 -2.47 25.58
N SER A 247 12.15 -3.45 25.45
CA SER A 247 12.50 -4.87 25.58
C SER A 247 13.29 -5.42 24.38
N SER A 248 13.27 -4.70 23.25
CA SER A 248 14.01 -5.01 22.03
C SER A 248 14.35 -3.72 21.25
N PRO A 249 15.26 -3.78 20.26
CA PRO A 249 15.49 -2.66 19.35
C PRO A 249 14.23 -2.27 18.56
N ALA A 250 13.39 -3.25 18.19
CA ALA A 250 12.10 -2.99 17.55
C ALA A 250 11.15 -2.17 18.44
N ALA A 251 11.09 -2.46 19.75
CA ALA A 251 10.30 -1.67 20.70
C ALA A 251 10.79 -0.21 20.82
N LEU A 252 12.11 0.02 20.68
CA LEU A 252 12.67 1.37 20.61
C LEU A 252 12.36 2.06 19.28
N LEU A 253 12.13 1.35 18.18
CA LEU A 253 11.76 1.97 16.91
C LEU A 253 10.25 2.25 16.82
N GLN A 254 9.43 1.43 17.50
CA GLN A 254 7.96 1.50 17.45
C GLN A 254 7.38 2.83 17.91
N ASP A 255 7.90 3.44 18.96
CA ASP A 255 7.37 4.73 19.45
C ASP A 255 8.05 5.89 18.68
N SER A 256 7.52 6.17 17.49
CA SER A 256 7.98 7.25 16.62
C SER A 256 7.73 8.64 17.24
N ALA A 257 6.82 8.72 18.21
CA ALA A 257 6.31 9.93 18.84
C ALA A 257 7.26 10.55 19.88
N PHE A 258 8.07 9.75 20.58
CA PHE A 258 8.90 10.19 21.72
C PHE A 258 9.68 11.48 21.45
N MET A 259 10.39 11.53 20.31
CA MET A 259 11.20 12.68 19.91
C MET A 259 10.34 13.92 19.63
N LEU A 260 9.21 13.73 18.93
CA LEU A 260 8.31 14.81 18.56
C LEU A 260 7.61 15.40 19.80
N ASN A 261 7.15 14.57 20.73
CA ASN A 261 6.46 15.01 21.95
C ASN A 261 7.31 15.91 22.85
N LEU A 262 8.65 15.85 22.72
CA LEU A 262 9.60 16.71 23.42
C LEU A 262 9.87 18.07 22.75
N ASN A 263 9.20 18.34 21.62
CA ASN A 263 9.31 19.61 20.89
C ASN A 263 8.03 20.44 21.03
N GLU A 264 8.15 21.74 20.81
CA GLU A 264 7.00 22.64 20.81
C GLU A 264 5.99 22.29 19.69
N PRO A 265 4.70 22.65 19.85
CA PRO A 265 3.72 22.55 18.77
C PRO A 265 4.14 23.35 17.53
N SER A 266 3.49 23.07 16.40
CA SER A 266 3.77 23.75 15.13
C SER A 266 3.61 25.25 15.24
N LYS A 267 4.58 25.99 14.68
CA LYS A 267 4.53 27.45 14.49
C LYS A 267 4.03 27.86 13.11
N VAL A 268 3.75 26.90 12.23
CA VAL A 268 3.18 27.14 10.91
C VAL A 268 1.66 27.03 11.04
N ALA A 269 0.96 28.15 10.90
CA ALA A 269 -0.50 28.21 11.12
C ALA A 269 -1.29 27.49 10.01
N ASP A 270 -0.92 27.72 8.75
CA ASP A 270 -1.47 27.01 7.59
C ASP A 270 -0.42 26.05 7.05
N THR A 271 -0.68 24.75 7.20
CA THR A 271 0.21 23.68 6.76
C THR A 271 -0.24 23.02 5.45
N SER A 272 -1.30 23.53 4.80
CA SER A 272 -1.90 22.93 3.60
C SER A 272 -0.97 22.94 2.38
N TRP A 273 -0.04 23.88 2.30
CA TRP A 273 0.97 23.97 1.25
C TRP A 273 2.13 22.97 1.46
N ILE A 274 2.30 22.44 2.66
CA ILE A 274 3.35 21.47 2.97
C ILE A 274 2.91 20.11 2.44
N GLN A 275 3.61 19.65 1.42
CA GLN A 275 3.20 18.50 0.65
C GLN A 275 4.32 17.45 0.62
N PRO A 276 4.24 16.40 1.44
CA PRO A 276 5.10 15.23 1.33
C PRO A 276 5.02 14.58 -0.06
N GLY A 277 6.11 13.96 -0.51
CA GLY A 277 6.13 13.28 -1.81
C GLY A 277 7.44 12.58 -2.13
N LYS A 278 7.38 11.80 -3.22
CA LYS A 278 8.54 11.12 -3.81
C LYS A 278 9.33 12.11 -4.68
N VAL A 279 10.66 12.02 -4.63
CA VAL A 279 11.58 12.96 -5.31
C VAL A 279 12.53 12.21 -6.22
N LEU A 280 12.62 12.63 -7.48
CA LEU A 280 13.64 12.19 -8.44
C LEU A 280 14.72 13.27 -8.57
N ARG A 281 15.99 12.87 -8.50
CA ARG A 281 17.10 13.79 -8.77
C ARG A 281 17.31 13.95 -10.28
N GLU A 282 17.36 15.20 -10.74
CA GLU A 282 17.83 15.54 -12.08
C GLU A 282 19.36 15.59 -12.06
N VAL A 283 20.00 14.67 -12.76
CA VAL A 283 21.46 14.48 -12.68
C VAL A 283 22.23 15.23 -13.76
N THR A 284 21.61 15.69 -14.85
CA THR A 284 22.33 16.23 -16.03
C THR A 284 22.60 17.73 -15.96
N LEU A 285 21.87 18.48 -15.13
CA LEU A 285 21.82 19.94 -15.10
C LEU A 285 21.54 20.55 -16.47
N THR A 286 20.57 19.99 -17.20
CA THR A 286 20.15 20.48 -18.52
C THR A 286 18.64 20.66 -18.62
N THR A 287 18.17 21.53 -19.51
CA THR A 287 16.73 21.67 -19.79
C THR A 287 16.13 20.34 -20.23
N GLN A 288 16.80 19.63 -21.14
CA GLN A 288 16.31 18.35 -21.68
C GLN A 288 16.18 17.28 -20.59
N GLY A 289 17.16 17.17 -19.70
CA GLY A 289 17.09 16.26 -18.54
C GLY A 289 16.00 16.65 -17.56
N GLY A 290 15.83 17.95 -17.28
CA GLY A 290 14.74 18.47 -16.46
C GLY A 290 13.35 18.13 -17.00
N LEU A 291 13.12 18.32 -18.30
CA LEU A 291 11.85 17.97 -18.95
C LEU A 291 11.59 16.46 -18.91
N ALA A 292 12.62 15.64 -19.18
CA ALA A 292 12.51 14.18 -19.12
C ALA A 292 12.21 13.68 -17.69
N CYS A 293 12.81 14.30 -16.67
CA CYS A 293 12.51 14.02 -15.26
C CYS A 293 11.09 14.42 -14.89
N ILE A 294 10.58 15.55 -15.38
CA ILE A 294 9.18 15.95 -15.16
C ILE A 294 8.22 14.97 -15.81
N ASP A 295 8.47 14.55 -17.06
CA ASP A 295 7.60 13.59 -17.74
C ASP A 295 7.60 12.23 -17.03
N PHE A 296 8.76 11.74 -16.59
CA PHE A 296 8.85 10.52 -15.78
C PHE A 296 8.13 10.68 -14.45
N ALA A 297 8.35 11.80 -13.75
CA ALA A 297 7.73 12.06 -12.47
C ALA A 297 6.20 12.10 -12.57
N ALA A 298 5.66 12.76 -13.60
CA ALA A 298 4.23 12.81 -13.88
C ALA A 298 3.63 11.44 -14.25
N ALA A 299 4.40 10.58 -14.94
CA ALA A 299 3.96 9.23 -15.30
C ALA A 299 3.95 8.25 -14.12
N HIS A 300 4.83 8.45 -13.13
CA HIS A 300 5.08 7.53 -12.01
C HIS A 300 4.67 8.08 -10.63
N ASP A 301 3.83 9.12 -10.60
CA ASP A 301 3.34 9.74 -9.36
C ASP A 301 4.47 10.26 -8.43
N LEU A 302 5.57 10.75 -9.00
CA LEU A 302 6.57 11.49 -8.23
C LEU A 302 6.17 12.97 -8.20
N ARG A 303 6.11 13.53 -6.99
CA ARG A 303 5.66 14.90 -6.79
C ARG A 303 6.74 15.92 -7.16
N TYR A 304 8.01 15.54 -7.06
CA TYR A 304 9.11 16.49 -7.21
C TYR A 304 10.26 15.97 -8.06
N ILE A 305 10.91 16.91 -8.75
CA ILE A 305 12.28 16.73 -9.21
C ILE A 305 13.23 17.67 -8.44
N LEU A 306 14.48 17.25 -8.24
CA LEU A 306 15.51 18.02 -7.55
C LEU A 306 16.69 18.29 -8.49
N PHE A 307 17.04 19.57 -8.67
CA PHE A 307 18.36 19.96 -9.19
C PHE A 307 19.35 20.07 -8.04
N ASP A 308 20.30 19.15 -8.02
CA ASP A 308 21.34 19.10 -6.99
C ASP A 308 22.50 20.07 -7.31
N ALA A 309 23.59 19.99 -6.55
CA ALA A 309 24.74 20.88 -6.68
C ALA A 309 25.24 21.12 -8.12
N GLY A 310 25.43 22.40 -8.47
CA GLY A 310 26.05 22.84 -9.72
C GLY A 310 25.19 23.75 -10.60
N TRP A 311 23.89 23.91 -10.33
CA TRP A 311 23.00 24.70 -11.19
C TRP A 311 23.22 26.23 -11.12
N TYR A 312 23.85 26.73 -10.05
CA TYR A 312 24.14 28.15 -9.78
C TYR A 312 25.64 28.48 -9.63
N GLY A 313 26.49 27.54 -10.06
CA GLY A 313 27.94 27.65 -10.09
C GLY A 313 28.63 26.51 -9.35
N PRO A 314 29.97 26.51 -9.29
CA PRO A 314 30.72 25.50 -8.57
C PRO A 314 30.34 25.47 -7.08
N GLU A 315 29.95 24.29 -6.60
CA GLU A 315 29.40 24.09 -5.26
C GLU A 315 30.25 24.70 -4.14
N ASN A 316 31.57 24.51 -4.19
CA ASN A 316 32.49 24.96 -3.15
C ASN A 316 33.08 26.35 -3.39
N SER A 317 32.55 27.13 -4.35
CA SER A 317 33.02 28.48 -4.64
C SER A 317 32.18 29.56 -3.96
N SER A 318 32.85 30.53 -3.32
CA SER A 318 32.19 31.75 -2.83
C SER A 318 31.71 32.68 -3.94
N SER A 319 32.17 32.47 -5.18
CA SER A 319 31.71 33.22 -6.36
C SER A 319 30.40 32.70 -6.96
N SER A 320 29.90 31.55 -6.51
CA SER A 320 28.62 31.01 -6.97
C SER A 320 27.48 31.88 -6.48
N ASP A 321 26.45 32.03 -7.33
CA ASP A 321 25.38 32.99 -7.12
C ASP A 321 24.01 32.33 -7.30
N ALA A 322 23.41 31.96 -6.17
CA ALA A 322 22.11 31.28 -6.13
C ALA A 322 20.93 32.17 -6.57
N THR A 323 21.17 33.46 -6.88
CA THR A 323 20.15 34.33 -7.49
C THR A 323 20.06 34.17 -9.01
N THR A 324 20.97 33.40 -9.62
CA THR A 324 21.07 33.22 -11.07
C THR A 324 21.25 31.75 -11.45
N VAL A 325 20.84 31.40 -12.68
CA VAL A 325 21.10 30.08 -13.26
C VAL A 325 22.43 30.14 -14.00
N ASN A 326 23.46 29.55 -13.41
CA ASN A 326 24.83 29.57 -13.94
C ASN A 326 25.45 28.19 -13.75
N VAL A 327 25.21 27.29 -14.70
CA VAL A 327 25.63 25.88 -14.59
C VAL A 327 27.15 25.78 -14.46
N ASP A 328 27.61 25.00 -13.47
CA ASP A 328 29.02 24.66 -13.31
C ASP A 328 29.52 23.84 -14.52
N PRO A 329 30.42 24.40 -15.36
CA PRO A 329 30.90 23.73 -16.56
C PRO A 329 31.72 22.46 -16.24
N ALA A 330 32.21 22.30 -15.00
CA ALA A 330 32.87 21.07 -14.57
C ALA A 330 31.87 19.91 -14.32
N ARG A 331 30.60 20.22 -14.08
CA ARG A 331 29.54 19.25 -13.83
C ARG A 331 28.69 18.97 -15.06
N SER A 332 28.40 20.01 -15.85
CA SER A 332 27.54 19.87 -17.03
C SER A 332 27.86 20.92 -18.09
N PRO A 333 27.78 20.56 -19.39
CA PRO A 333 27.87 21.53 -20.48
C PRO A 333 26.61 22.42 -20.60
N GLY A 334 25.53 22.12 -19.87
CA GLY A 334 24.23 22.76 -20.07
C GLY A 334 23.64 22.50 -21.47
N PRO A 335 22.80 23.40 -22.01
CA PRO A 335 22.22 24.56 -21.35
C PRO A 335 21.12 24.14 -20.35
N LEU A 336 20.86 24.99 -19.34
CA LEU A 336 19.75 24.86 -18.40
C LEU A 336 18.91 26.14 -18.41
N ASP A 337 17.68 26.02 -18.90
CA ASP A 337 16.61 27.01 -18.77
C ASP A 337 15.72 26.54 -17.61
N LEU A 338 16.15 26.85 -16.38
CA LEU A 338 15.44 26.44 -15.18
C LEU A 338 14.02 27.04 -15.09
N PRO A 339 13.76 28.33 -15.44
CA PRO A 339 12.40 28.86 -15.51
C PRO A 339 11.48 28.06 -16.43
N ALA A 340 11.95 27.63 -17.61
CA ALA A 340 11.15 26.80 -18.51
C ALA A 340 10.84 25.42 -17.90
N VAL A 341 11.81 24.80 -17.21
CA VAL A 341 11.61 23.53 -16.50
C VAL A 341 10.58 23.69 -15.37
N ILE A 342 10.67 24.75 -14.56
CA ILE A 342 9.71 25.03 -13.49
C ILE A 342 8.30 25.25 -14.05
N ALA A 343 8.18 26.04 -15.14
CA ALA A 343 6.90 26.28 -15.81
C ALA A 343 6.28 24.98 -16.34
N TYR A 344 7.10 24.11 -16.96
CA TYR A 344 6.65 22.79 -17.43
C TYR A 344 6.25 21.86 -16.28
N GLY A 345 7.01 21.85 -15.18
CA GLY A 345 6.69 21.11 -13.98
C GLY A 345 5.32 21.51 -13.42
N LYS A 346 5.08 22.82 -13.31
CA LYS A 346 3.77 23.36 -12.90
C LYS A 346 2.63 22.92 -13.82
N GLN A 347 2.85 22.89 -15.14
CA GLN A 347 1.85 22.39 -16.10
C GLN A 347 1.51 20.92 -15.88
N LYS A 348 2.49 20.12 -15.44
CA LYS A 348 2.36 18.67 -15.20
C LYS A 348 2.02 18.30 -13.76
N GLY A 349 1.94 19.27 -12.85
CA GLY A 349 1.71 19.03 -11.42
C GLY A 349 2.94 18.52 -10.66
N VAL A 350 4.15 18.72 -11.21
CA VAL A 350 5.43 18.31 -10.60
C VAL A 350 6.19 19.53 -10.11
N GLY A 351 6.55 19.57 -8.83
CA GLY A 351 7.32 20.66 -8.25
C GLY A 351 8.83 20.52 -8.53
N VAL A 352 9.53 21.66 -8.63
CA VAL A 352 10.99 21.69 -8.75
C VAL A 352 11.60 22.12 -7.42
N ILE A 353 12.59 21.37 -6.97
CA ILE A 353 13.35 21.60 -5.75
C ILE A 353 14.78 21.97 -6.14
N LEU A 354 15.39 22.92 -5.42
CA LEU A 354 16.75 23.37 -5.67
C LEU A 354 17.68 23.13 -4.49
N TYR A 355 18.85 22.56 -4.77
CA TYR A 355 19.95 22.51 -3.82
C TYR A 355 20.62 23.87 -3.64
N VAL A 356 20.93 24.26 -2.40
CA VAL A 356 21.78 25.42 -2.09
C VAL A 356 22.64 25.10 -0.86
N ASN A 357 23.95 25.27 -0.98
CA ASN A 357 24.87 25.01 0.13
C ASN A 357 24.92 26.15 1.16
N GLN A 358 25.46 25.89 2.35
CA GLN A 358 25.54 26.87 3.43
C GLN A 358 26.31 28.15 3.06
N ILE A 359 27.33 28.06 2.19
CA ILE A 359 28.11 29.23 1.73
C ILE A 359 27.21 30.26 1.03
N ALA A 360 26.33 29.80 0.15
CA ALA A 360 25.36 30.66 -0.53
C ALA A 360 24.21 31.07 0.41
N LEU A 361 23.64 30.12 1.17
CA LEU A 361 22.55 30.42 2.12
C LEU A 361 22.94 31.54 3.10
N THR A 362 24.14 31.49 3.68
CA THR A 362 24.58 32.51 4.65
C THR A 362 24.66 33.92 4.06
N ARG A 363 24.94 34.04 2.76
CA ARG A 363 25.07 35.33 2.07
C ARG A 363 23.77 35.81 1.44
N GLN A 364 22.95 34.89 0.95
CA GLN A 364 21.90 35.18 -0.03
C GLN A 364 20.50 34.72 0.40
N LEU A 365 20.33 34.05 1.55
CA LEU A 365 19.03 33.49 1.97
C LEU A 365 17.88 34.48 1.82
N ASP A 366 18.01 35.69 2.38
CA ASP A 366 16.94 36.70 2.35
C ASP A 366 16.66 37.27 0.94
N GLN A 367 17.55 37.04 -0.03
CA GLN A 367 17.36 37.42 -1.44
C GLN A 367 16.72 36.28 -2.24
N ILE A 368 17.17 35.04 -2.02
CA ILE A 368 16.72 33.89 -2.82
C ILE A 368 15.33 33.41 -2.42
N LEU A 369 14.91 33.54 -1.15
CA LEU A 369 13.59 33.06 -0.72
C LEU A 369 12.42 33.70 -1.50
N PRO A 370 12.27 35.04 -1.55
CA PRO A 370 11.22 35.66 -2.37
C PRO A 370 11.42 35.43 -3.88
N LEU A 371 12.66 35.30 -4.34
CA LEU A 371 12.96 35.01 -5.74
C LEU A 371 12.48 33.60 -6.13
N TYR A 372 12.76 32.60 -5.31
CA TYR A 372 12.40 31.21 -5.55
C TYR A 372 10.89 31.01 -5.47
N GLU A 373 10.21 31.66 -4.53
CA GLU A 373 8.76 31.73 -4.48
C GLU A 373 8.19 32.35 -5.78
N SER A 374 8.80 33.44 -6.29
CA SER A 374 8.38 34.08 -7.54
C SER A 374 8.61 33.20 -8.79
N TRP A 375 9.65 32.36 -8.77
CA TRP A 375 9.90 31.38 -9.82
C TRP A 375 8.93 30.20 -9.76
N GLY A 376 8.34 29.92 -8.60
CA GLY A 376 7.49 28.75 -8.36
C GLY A 376 8.28 27.50 -7.93
N VAL A 377 9.46 27.69 -7.32
CA VAL A 377 10.22 26.60 -6.69
C VAL A 377 9.40 26.04 -5.52
N ALA A 378 9.33 24.72 -5.40
CA ALA A 378 8.52 24.05 -4.38
C ALA A 378 9.26 23.85 -3.06
N GLY A 379 10.59 23.76 -3.10
CA GLY A 379 11.40 23.49 -1.91
C GLY A 379 12.90 23.64 -2.13
N MET A 380 13.64 23.47 -1.03
CA MET A 380 15.09 23.61 -1.01
C MET A 380 15.77 22.45 -0.29
N LYS A 381 16.87 21.97 -0.86
CA LYS A 381 17.81 21.07 -0.19
C LYS A 381 19.01 21.87 0.29
N PHE A 382 19.29 21.86 1.60
CA PHE A 382 20.47 22.52 2.16
C PHE A 382 21.67 21.56 2.15
N GLY A 383 22.81 22.03 1.66
CA GLY A 383 24.06 21.25 1.65
C GLY A 383 25.18 21.85 2.50
N PHE A 384 26.05 20.98 2.96
CA PHE A 384 27.20 21.23 3.84
C PHE A 384 26.86 22.11 5.03
N VAL A 385 25.73 21.80 5.67
CA VAL A 385 25.27 22.56 6.83
C VAL A 385 26.11 22.23 8.04
N ASN A 386 26.85 23.23 8.53
CA ASN A 386 27.54 23.14 9.80
C ASN A 386 26.53 23.05 10.95
N VAL A 387 26.74 22.07 11.81
CA VAL A 387 26.01 21.91 13.07
C VAL A 387 27.02 21.70 14.19
N GLY A 388 26.72 22.19 15.39
CA GLY A 388 27.69 22.10 16.48
C GLY A 388 27.52 23.24 17.47
N SER A 389 27.95 24.44 17.08
CA SER A 389 27.80 25.60 17.94
C SER A 389 26.35 26.04 18.06
N GLN A 390 26.06 26.78 19.13
CA GLN A 390 24.79 27.49 19.30
C GLN A 390 24.47 28.34 18.06
N SER A 391 25.41 29.17 17.59
CA SER A 391 25.22 30.03 16.43
C SER A 391 24.76 29.28 15.18
N ASN A 392 25.27 28.07 14.96
CA ASN A 392 24.98 27.27 13.78
C ASN A 392 23.57 26.69 13.83
N THR A 393 23.14 26.18 14.99
CA THR A 393 21.78 25.64 15.16
C THR A 393 20.75 26.76 15.15
N THR A 394 21.03 27.91 15.78
CA THR A 394 20.19 29.11 15.71
C THR A 394 20.00 29.57 14.26
N TRP A 395 21.10 29.70 13.51
CA TRP A 395 21.04 30.06 12.09
C TRP A 395 20.21 29.06 11.29
N LEU A 396 20.45 27.76 11.47
CA LEU A 396 19.79 26.70 10.71
C LEU A 396 18.26 26.71 10.91
N HIS A 397 17.80 26.75 12.16
CA HIS A 397 16.36 26.74 12.44
C HIS A 397 15.69 28.06 12.08
N ASN A 398 16.40 29.18 12.15
CA ASN A 398 15.91 30.45 11.58
C ASN A 398 15.79 30.37 10.05
N ALA A 399 16.72 29.71 9.35
CA ALA A 399 16.62 29.51 7.91
C ALA A 399 15.42 28.64 7.53
N VAL A 400 15.19 27.54 8.26
CA VAL A 400 13.99 26.69 8.08
C VAL A 400 12.70 27.48 8.31
N ALA A 401 12.65 28.31 9.36
CA ALA A 401 11.50 29.17 9.65
C ALA A 401 11.23 30.17 8.51
N LYS A 402 12.27 30.84 8.01
CA LYS A 402 12.15 31.75 6.85
C LYS A 402 11.69 31.04 5.59
N CYS A 403 12.10 29.79 5.34
CA CYS A 403 11.55 28.99 4.25
C CYS A 403 10.04 28.76 4.41
N ALA A 404 9.53 28.60 5.65
CA ALA A 404 8.10 28.47 5.89
C ALA A 404 7.32 29.74 5.54
N ASP A 405 7.89 30.92 5.82
CA ASP A 405 7.30 32.23 5.45
C ASP A 405 7.14 32.40 3.92
N HIS A 406 7.89 31.63 3.13
CA HIS A 406 7.90 31.63 1.66
C HIS A 406 7.36 30.33 1.04
N HIS A 407 6.66 29.49 1.82
CA HIS A 407 6.02 28.27 1.36
C HIS A 407 6.98 27.24 0.71
N LEU A 408 8.21 27.14 1.22
CA LEU A 408 9.23 26.20 0.74
C LEU A 408 9.41 25.03 1.71
N ILE A 409 9.26 23.80 1.21
CA ILE A 409 9.65 22.58 1.94
C ILE A 409 11.17 22.45 1.98
N VAL A 410 11.70 21.83 3.03
CA VAL A 410 13.13 21.78 3.32
C VAL A 410 13.59 20.35 3.59
N ASP A 411 14.74 20.01 3.00
CA ASP A 411 15.58 18.87 3.32
C ASP A 411 16.99 19.38 3.69
N ILE A 412 17.63 18.78 4.70
CA ILE A 412 18.95 19.20 5.19
C ILE A 412 19.93 18.02 5.09
N HIS A 413 20.96 18.15 4.27
CA HIS A 413 21.98 17.10 4.10
C HIS A 413 23.21 17.28 4.99
N ASP A 414 24.06 16.25 4.98
CA ASP A 414 25.34 16.16 5.67
C ASP A 414 25.25 15.88 7.18
N GLU A 415 25.70 16.81 8.02
CA GLU A 415 26.03 16.54 9.42
C GLU A 415 24.80 16.67 10.37
N TYR A 416 23.65 17.17 9.87
CA TYR A 416 22.47 17.43 10.70
C TYR A 416 21.70 16.15 11.07
N ARG A 417 21.63 15.86 12.38
CA ARG A 417 20.74 14.82 12.95
C ARG A 417 19.54 15.46 13.64
N PRO A 418 18.31 15.01 13.34
CA PRO A 418 17.11 15.64 13.86
C PRO A 418 17.00 15.48 15.38
N THR A 419 16.27 16.41 15.98
CA THR A 419 15.93 16.36 17.42
C THR A 419 14.42 16.52 17.64
N GLY A 420 13.62 16.29 16.59
CA GLY A 420 12.15 16.42 16.59
C GLY A 420 11.62 17.81 16.21
N VAL A 421 12.48 18.74 15.80
CA VAL A 421 12.14 20.13 15.43
C VAL A 421 11.13 20.20 14.28
N SER A 422 10.97 19.14 13.48
CA SER A 422 9.93 19.02 12.46
C SER A 422 8.51 19.10 13.02
N ARG A 423 8.27 18.86 14.32
CA ARG A 423 6.99 19.17 14.96
C ARG A 423 6.71 20.67 14.98
N THR A 424 7.72 21.47 15.33
CA THR A 424 7.64 22.93 15.40
C THR A 424 7.60 23.55 14.00
N TRP A 425 8.42 23.02 13.08
CA TRP A 425 8.56 23.48 11.70
C TRP A 425 8.29 22.34 10.72
N PRO A 426 7.01 22.04 10.42
CA PRO A 426 6.62 20.90 9.57
C PRO A 426 7.08 21.01 8.11
N ASN A 427 7.55 22.18 7.66
CA ASN A 427 8.16 22.32 6.35
C ASN A 427 9.55 21.67 6.27
N LEU A 428 10.22 21.42 7.40
CA LEU A 428 11.39 20.53 7.47
C LEU A 428 10.90 19.08 7.41
N LEU A 429 10.81 18.57 6.19
CA LEU A 429 10.26 17.24 5.93
C LEU A 429 11.26 16.15 6.29
N THR A 430 12.52 16.33 5.91
CA THR A 430 13.54 15.31 6.15
C THR A 430 14.94 15.90 6.27
N GLN A 431 15.90 15.02 6.50
CA GLN A 431 17.31 15.32 6.52
C GLN A 431 18.09 14.03 6.26
N GLU A 432 19.30 14.16 5.73
CA GLU A 432 20.22 13.05 5.61
C GLU A 432 20.75 12.66 7.01
N GLY A 433 21.89 13.19 7.45
CA GLY A 433 22.47 12.85 8.76
C GLY A 433 22.65 11.34 8.96
N ILE A 434 22.71 10.59 7.87
CA ILE A 434 22.68 9.14 7.77
C ILE A 434 23.72 8.73 6.72
N ARG A 435 24.32 7.56 6.89
CA ARG A 435 25.14 6.97 5.83
C ARG A 435 24.21 6.40 4.74
N GLY A 436 23.71 7.28 3.88
CA GLY A 436 22.73 6.99 2.82
C GLY A 436 23.28 6.18 1.66
N ASP A 437 22.48 5.94 0.63
CA ASP A 437 22.87 5.15 -0.55
C ASP A 437 23.98 5.84 -1.38
N GLU A 438 24.21 7.14 -1.19
CA GLU A 438 25.38 7.84 -1.72
C GLU A 438 26.72 7.25 -1.23
N GLU A 439 26.76 6.76 0.01
CA GLU A 439 27.91 6.14 0.66
C GLU A 439 27.99 4.62 0.42
N THR A 440 27.07 4.08 -0.38
CA THR A 440 27.00 2.65 -0.78
C THR A 440 27.04 1.66 0.40
N PRO A 441 26.24 1.84 1.48
CA PRO A 441 26.20 0.94 2.62
C PRO A 441 25.56 -0.41 2.25
N LYS A 442 26.08 -1.50 2.82
CA LYS A 442 25.39 -2.79 2.78
C LYS A 442 24.13 -2.74 3.64
N ASN A 443 23.15 -3.60 3.36
CA ASN A 443 21.94 -3.70 4.19
C ASN A 443 22.21 -3.91 5.69
N ALA A 444 23.27 -4.62 6.07
CA ALA A 444 23.66 -4.74 7.48
C ALA A 444 24.07 -3.40 8.13
N ASP A 445 24.60 -2.44 7.38
CA ASP A 445 24.93 -1.11 7.88
C ASP A 445 23.71 -0.17 7.85
N ALA A 446 22.83 -0.32 6.86
CA ALA A 446 21.53 0.36 6.83
C ALA A 446 20.65 -0.05 8.03
N LEU A 447 20.63 -1.34 8.39
CA LEU A 447 19.94 -1.84 9.59
C LEU A 447 20.49 -1.18 10.88
N LYS A 448 21.81 -1.00 11.01
CA LYS A 448 22.37 -0.30 12.18
C LYS A 448 21.89 1.14 12.24
N SER A 449 21.84 1.82 11.08
CA SER A 449 21.34 3.19 10.98
C SER A 449 19.87 3.29 11.34
N LEU A 450 19.06 2.31 10.93
CA LEU A 450 17.64 2.21 11.26
C LEU A 450 17.40 2.13 12.78
N PHE A 451 18.19 1.36 13.51
CA PHE A 451 18.07 1.22 14.97
C PHE A 451 18.93 2.21 15.78
N THR A 452 19.57 3.19 15.14
CA THR A 452 20.33 4.26 15.82
C THR A 452 19.87 5.63 15.31
N ARG A 453 20.35 6.05 14.13
CA ARG A 453 20.02 7.33 13.50
C ARG A 453 18.52 7.52 13.28
N CYS A 454 17.79 6.51 12.81
CA CYS A 454 16.35 6.69 12.53
C CYS A 454 15.50 6.78 13.80
N LEU A 455 16.03 6.41 14.98
CA LEU A 455 15.36 6.69 16.26
C LEU A 455 15.21 8.20 16.54
N ALA A 456 16.00 9.03 15.87
CA ALA A 456 15.92 10.49 15.98
C ALA A 456 14.80 11.10 15.10
N GLY A 457 14.29 10.36 14.11
CA GLY A 457 13.28 10.80 13.16
C GLY A 457 13.64 10.49 11.70
N ALA A 458 12.87 11.09 10.78
CA ALA A 458 12.95 10.89 9.33
C ALA A 458 14.39 10.95 8.78
N SER A 459 14.65 10.19 7.72
CA SER A 459 15.98 10.11 7.11
C SER A 459 15.87 10.03 5.59
N ASP A 460 16.46 11.00 4.89
CA ASP A 460 16.65 10.89 3.45
C ASP A 460 17.79 9.91 3.16
N GLN A 461 17.42 8.68 2.78
CA GLN A 461 18.35 7.61 2.46
C GLN A 461 18.88 7.72 1.02
N THR A 462 18.30 8.58 0.19
CA THR A 462 18.65 8.73 -1.24
C THR A 462 18.62 7.40 -2.02
N ASN A 463 17.54 6.62 -1.86
CA ASN A 463 17.41 5.25 -2.39
C ASN A 463 17.82 5.16 -3.87
N CYS A 464 18.74 4.24 -4.16
CA CYS A 464 19.13 3.90 -5.53
C CYS A 464 18.36 2.67 -6.03
N TYR A 465 18.12 2.58 -7.34
CA TYR A 465 17.45 1.41 -7.90
C TYR A 465 18.16 0.77 -9.09
N PHE A 466 18.49 1.48 -10.17
CA PHE A 466 19.19 0.89 -11.33
C PHE A 466 20.71 1.17 -11.34
N ALA A 467 21.18 2.02 -10.43
CA ALA A 467 22.59 2.33 -10.30
C ALA A 467 23.40 1.07 -9.96
N SER A 468 24.55 0.88 -10.61
CA SER A 468 25.42 -0.31 -10.42
C SER A 468 25.83 -0.58 -8.97
N ARG A 469 25.84 0.47 -8.13
CA ARG A 469 26.09 0.39 -6.68
C ARG A 469 25.07 -0.45 -5.92
N VAL A 470 23.86 -0.65 -6.45
CA VAL A 470 22.82 -1.48 -5.80
C VAL A 470 23.31 -2.90 -5.56
N ALA A 471 24.11 -3.47 -6.47
CA ALA A 471 24.71 -4.80 -6.32
C ALA A 471 25.62 -4.94 -5.09
N THR A 472 26.18 -3.83 -4.59
CA THR A 472 26.96 -3.81 -3.35
C THR A 472 26.07 -3.63 -2.12
N MET A 473 24.99 -2.87 -2.26
CA MET A 473 24.11 -2.50 -1.14
C MET A 473 23.13 -3.61 -0.75
N GLY A 474 22.79 -4.49 -1.69
CA GLY A 474 21.90 -5.63 -1.50
C GLY A 474 21.32 -6.09 -2.83
N SER A 475 20.00 -6.25 -2.87
CA SER A 475 19.23 -6.57 -4.08
C SER A 475 18.21 -5.48 -4.42
N HIS A 476 17.61 -5.54 -5.62
CA HIS A 476 16.53 -4.63 -6.00
C HIS A 476 15.32 -4.77 -5.07
N ALA A 477 14.91 -6.00 -4.69
CA ALA A 477 13.83 -6.18 -3.72
C ALA A 477 14.17 -5.59 -2.35
N SER A 478 15.44 -5.63 -1.94
CA SER A 478 15.89 -4.98 -0.71
C SER A 478 15.84 -3.44 -0.78
N GLN A 479 16.03 -2.85 -1.97
CA GLN A 479 15.88 -1.41 -2.17
C GLN A 479 14.43 -0.96 -2.10
N LEU A 480 13.49 -1.79 -2.58
CA LEU A 480 12.07 -1.59 -2.30
C LEU A 480 11.83 -1.61 -0.79
N ALA A 481 12.38 -2.60 -0.07
CA ALA A 481 12.20 -2.75 1.36
C ALA A 481 12.73 -1.55 2.17
N LYS A 482 13.90 -1.01 1.81
CA LYS A 482 14.45 0.19 2.45
C LYS A 482 13.48 1.37 2.41
N SER A 483 12.75 1.56 1.30
CA SER A 483 11.81 2.69 1.13
C SER A 483 10.57 2.62 2.04
N VAL A 484 10.27 1.45 2.63
CA VAL A 484 9.24 1.30 3.67
C VAL A 484 9.87 1.29 5.06
N CYS A 485 11.00 0.62 5.23
CA CYS A 485 11.66 0.51 6.53
C CYS A 485 12.19 1.86 7.03
N ILE A 486 12.85 2.63 6.16
CA ILE A 486 13.42 3.94 6.47
C ILE A 486 12.41 5.01 6.08
N PHE A 487 11.77 5.61 7.09
CA PHE A 487 10.74 6.61 6.88
C PHE A 487 11.31 7.97 6.43
N SER A 488 10.70 8.53 5.39
CA SER A 488 10.89 9.92 5.00
C SER A 488 9.65 10.49 4.29
N PRO A 489 9.09 11.64 4.73
CA PRO A 489 7.99 12.29 4.02
C PRO A 489 8.41 12.95 2.71
N TRP A 490 9.71 13.26 2.58
CA TRP A 490 10.38 13.48 1.30
C TRP A 490 11.17 12.21 0.98
N GLN A 491 10.60 11.34 0.14
CA GLN A 491 11.24 10.06 -0.18
C GLN A 491 12.01 10.19 -1.49
N THR A 492 13.32 10.38 -1.40
CA THR A 492 14.18 10.40 -2.59
C THR A 492 14.32 8.99 -3.16
N LEU A 493 13.98 8.83 -4.44
CA LEU A 493 14.07 7.58 -5.19
C LEU A 493 14.98 7.80 -6.41
N TYR A 494 15.56 6.71 -6.91
CA TYR A 494 16.33 6.71 -8.17
C TYR A 494 17.54 7.67 -8.18
N TRP A 495 18.22 7.84 -7.04
CA TRP A 495 19.18 8.93 -6.81
C TRP A 495 20.29 9.14 -7.87
N TYR A 496 20.73 8.08 -8.55
CA TYR A 496 21.74 8.14 -9.62
C TYR A 496 21.24 7.66 -10.99
N ASP A 497 19.92 7.47 -11.13
CA ASP A 497 19.31 7.02 -12.36
C ASP A 497 18.73 8.22 -13.12
N ARG A 498 18.69 8.15 -14.46
CA ARG A 498 18.06 9.17 -15.30
C ARG A 498 16.96 8.56 -16.17
N PRO A 499 15.87 9.28 -16.46
CA PRO A 499 14.87 8.83 -17.42
C PRO A 499 15.42 8.70 -18.85
N ALA A 500 14.77 7.87 -19.65
CA ALA A 500 14.98 7.84 -21.09
C ALA A 500 14.75 9.24 -21.70
N GLY A 501 15.51 9.58 -22.74
CA GLY A 501 15.46 10.91 -23.36
C GLY A 501 16.30 11.99 -22.67
N SER A 502 16.81 11.74 -21.45
CA SER A 502 17.83 12.61 -20.83
C SER A 502 19.17 12.52 -21.58
N PRO A 503 19.97 13.60 -21.66
CA PRO A 503 21.32 13.54 -22.25
C PRO A 503 22.22 12.50 -21.57
N GLY A 504 23.16 11.92 -22.34
CA GLY A 504 24.13 10.93 -21.84
C GLY A 504 25.41 11.56 -21.29
N SER A 505 25.97 10.94 -20.25
CA SER A 505 27.36 11.06 -19.74
C SER A 505 27.86 12.43 -19.23
N ALA A 506 27.01 13.44 -19.06
CA ALA A 506 27.40 14.69 -18.40
C ALA A 506 26.37 15.07 -17.33
N GLY A 507 26.83 15.31 -16.10
CA GLY A 507 25.92 15.57 -14.98
C GLY A 507 26.54 15.51 -13.57
N ALA A 508 25.88 16.17 -12.62
CA ALA A 508 26.19 16.13 -11.20
C ALA A 508 26.06 14.70 -10.64
N GLY A 509 27.20 14.08 -10.28
CA GLY A 509 27.23 12.77 -9.61
C GLY A 509 27.43 11.54 -10.50
N GLY A 510 27.76 11.71 -11.79
CA GLY A 510 28.25 10.61 -12.63
C GLY A 510 27.25 9.48 -12.92
N GLY A 511 25.95 9.71 -12.76
CA GLY A 511 24.90 8.73 -13.03
C GLY A 511 24.86 8.33 -14.51
N VAL A 512 25.10 7.04 -14.78
CA VAL A 512 25.09 6.46 -16.15
C VAL A 512 23.80 5.67 -16.42
N SER A 513 23.17 5.18 -15.34
CA SER A 513 22.03 4.25 -15.41
C SER A 513 20.77 4.95 -15.94
N VAL A 514 20.07 4.25 -16.83
CA VAL A 514 18.81 4.71 -17.40
C VAL A 514 17.67 3.94 -16.73
N LEU A 515 16.65 4.66 -16.28
CA LEU A 515 15.41 4.08 -15.76
C LEU A 515 14.75 3.23 -16.84
N GLN A 516 14.32 2.03 -16.47
CA GLN A 516 13.67 1.08 -17.37
C GLN A 516 12.28 0.76 -16.84
N GLU A 517 11.31 0.66 -17.74
CA GLU A 517 9.98 0.17 -17.39
C GLU A 517 10.06 -1.32 -17.06
N VAL A 518 9.92 -1.64 -15.78
CA VAL A 518 9.85 -3.00 -15.23
C VAL A 518 8.61 -3.14 -14.35
N PRO A 519 7.95 -4.32 -14.29
CA PRO A 519 6.66 -4.47 -13.64
C PRO A 519 6.60 -3.99 -12.18
N GLU A 520 7.70 -4.14 -11.45
CA GLU A 520 7.80 -3.80 -10.04
C GLU A 520 7.96 -2.30 -9.76
N LEU A 521 8.15 -1.43 -10.77
CA LEU A 521 8.06 0.02 -10.56
C LEU A 521 6.69 0.44 -10.03
N SER A 522 5.65 -0.34 -10.34
CA SER A 522 4.31 -0.18 -9.76
C SER A 522 4.27 -0.16 -8.23
N PHE A 523 5.31 -0.70 -7.56
CA PHE A 523 5.48 -0.55 -6.12
C PHE A 523 5.76 0.90 -5.74
N PHE A 524 6.72 1.55 -6.40
CA PHE A 524 7.09 2.95 -6.12
C PHE A 524 5.99 3.92 -6.53
N ASP A 525 5.29 3.65 -7.63
CA ASP A 525 4.12 4.45 -8.05
C ASP A 525 3.09 4.52 -6.91
N ARG A 526 2.86 3.39 -6.22
CA ARG A 526 1.89 3.27 -5.13
C ARG A 526 2.43 3.59 -3.74
N LEU A 527 3.75 3.75 -3.58
CA LEU A 527 4.40 3.97 -2.29
C LEU A 527 3.97 5.32 -1.67
N PRO A 528 3.33 5.32 -0.49
CA PRO A 528 3.11 6.52 0.30
C PRO A 528 4.41 7.01 0.96
N THR A 529 4.48 8.30 1.23
CA THR A 529 5.58 8.90 2.02
C THR A 529 5.15 9.32 3.43
N THR A 530 3.85 9.23 3.72
CA THR A 530 3.28 9.46 5.05
C THR A 530 2.35 8.32 5.39
N TRP A 531 2.17 8.08 6.69
CA TRP A 531 1.50 6.90 7.18
C TRP A 531 0.47 7.28 8.25
N ASP A 532 -0.68 6.62 8.19
CA ASP A 532 -1.71 6.80 9.20
C ASP A 532 -1.34 6.01 10.47
N GLU A 533 -0.60 4.91 10.28
CA GLU A 533 -0.18 4.00 11.34
C GLU A 533 1.09 3.23 10.91
N SER A 534 2.00 2.99 11.86
CA SER A 534 3.21 2.18 11.64
C SER A 534 3.40 1.14 12.75
N ARG A 535 3.80 -0.06 12.37
CA ARG A 535 4.05 -1.20 13.27
C ARG A 535 5.41 -1.82 12.95
N ILE A 536 6.28 -1.86 13.97
CA ILE A 536 7.56 -2.55 13.91
C ILE A 536 7.35 -3.94 14.48
N LEU A 537 7.27 -4.94 13.59
CA LEU A 537 6.86 -6.30 13.95
C LEU A 537 8.01 -7.11 14.56
N ASP A 538 9.22 -6.93 14.04
CA ASP A 538 10.44 -7.57 14.54
C ASP A 538 11.68 -6.79 14.06
N GLY A 539 12.81 -6.92 14.75
CA GLY A 539 14.08 -6.47 14.21
C GLY A 539 15.21 -6.24 15.21
N HIS A 540 16.42 -6.19 14.66
CA HIS A 540 17.68 -6.05 15.37
C HIS A 540 18.77 -5.42 14.46
N PRO A 541 19.61 -4.48 14.97
CA PRO A 541 20.53 -3.61 14.20
C PRO A 541 21.45 -4.27 13.19
N ASP A 542 21.85 -5.53 13.39
CA ASP A 542 22.82 -6.19 12.51
C ASP A 542 22.21 -7.27 11.62
N THR A 543 20.93 -7.62 11.83
CA THR A 543 20.40 -8.89 11.31
C THR A 543 19.16 -8.75 10.46
N HIS A 544 18.15 -7.99 10.88
CA HIS A 544 16.91 -7.84 10.12
C HIS A 544 15.98 -6.78 10.71
N VAL A 545 14.96 -6.39 9.95
CA VAL A 545 13.76 -5.70 10.44
C VAL A 545 12.55 -6.13 9.62
N THR A 546 11.38 -6.14 10.26
CA THR A 546 10.07 -6.25 9.60
C THR A 546 9.19 -5.08 10.01
N VAL A 547 8.73 -4.29 9.05
CA VAL A 547 7.92 -3.09 9.25
C VAL A 547 6.63 -3.20 8.45
N ALA A 548 5.49 -2.88 9.06
CA ALA A 548 4.20 -2.72 8.38
C ALA A 548 3.68 -1.29 8.60
N ARG A 549 3.30 -0.58 7.54
CA ARG A 549 2.77 0.78 7.60
C ARG A 549 1.48 0.90 6.82
N ARG A 550 0.48 1.63 7.32
CA ARG A 550 -0.83 1.77 6.71
C ARG A 550 -1.04 3.18 6.16
N LYS A 551 -1.62 3.27 4.96
CA LYS A 551 -2.18 4.51 4.40
C LYS A 551 -3.59 4.21 3.88
N GLY A 552 -4.59 4.90 4.42
CA GLY A 552 -5.99 4.56 4.21
C GLY A 552 -6.26 3.12 4.65
N THR A 553 -6.69 2.29 3.72
CA THR A 553 -6.97 0.86 3.91
C THR A 553 -5.81 -0.05 3.47
N THR A 554 -4.78 0.51 2.82
CA THR A 554 -3.67 -0.26 2.27
C THR A 554 -2.51 -0.34 3.25
N TRP A 555 -2.01 -1.56 3.47
CA TRP A 555 -0.80 -1.81 4.23
C TRP A 555 0.40 -2.05 3.32
N PHE A 556 1.55 -1.51 3.71
CA PHE A 556 2.85 -1.76 3.09
C PHE A 556 3.71 -2.47 4.11
N LEU A 557 4.07 -3.72 3.82
CA LEU A 557 4.90 -4.57 4.66
C LEU A 557 6.27 -4.72 3.99
N ALA A 558 7.34 -4.66 4.77
CA ALA A 558 8.70 -4.85 4.28
C ALA A 558 9.54 -5.65 5.26
N GLY A 559 10.39 -6.52 4.71
CA GLY A 559 11.43 -7.23 5.45
C GLY A 559 12.79 -6.93 4.84
N LEU A 560 13.73 -6.42 5.66
CA LEU A 560 15.11 -6.18 5.25
C LEU A 560 16.03 -7.14 5.99
N ASN A 561 16.95 -7.81 5.27
CA ASN A 561 17.83 -8.82 5.83
C ASN A 561 19.31 -8.40 5.80
N GLY A 562 20.03 -8.76 6.85
CA GLY A 562 21.47 -8.53 7.01
C GLY A 562 22.31 -9.64 6.37
N ASN A 563 23.47 -9.92 6.95
CA ASN A 563 24.50 -10.75 6.31
C ASN A 563 24.24 -12.28 6.33
N THR A 564 23.08 -12.74 6.80
CA THR A 564 22.78 -14.17 6.95
C THR A 564 21.41 -14.47 6.38
N ALA A 565 21.31 -15.49 5.53
CA ALA A 565 20.03 -15.94 4.99
C ALA A 565 19.06 -16.27 6.14
N ARG A 566 17.79 -15.90 5.96
CA ARG A 566 16.77 -15.94 7.01
C ARG A 566 15.43 -16.36 6.44
N THR A 567 14.67 -17.11 7.22
CA THR A 567 13.22 -17.26 6.99
C THR A 567 12.49 -16.29 7.90
N PHE A 568 11.80 -15.33 7.32
CA PHE A 568 10.88 -14.44 8.02
C PHE A 568 9.56 -15.16 8.22
N GLN A 569 9.00 -15.06 9.42
CA GLN A 569 7.65 -15.50 9.74
C GLN A 569 6.90 -14.27 10.25
N VAL A 570 6.00 -13.74 9.43
CA VAL A 570 5.31 -12.48 9.71
C VAL A 570 3.83 -12.76 9.95
N PRO A 571 3.38 -12.85 11.21
CA PRO A 571 1.96 -12.90 11.51
C PRO A 571 1.29 -11.63 11.00
N LEU A 572 0.20 -11.77 10.25
CA LEU A 572 -0.55 -10.65 9.69
C LEU A 572 -1.67 -10.16 10.63
N THR A 573 -1.52 -10.42 11.93
CA THR A 573 -2.50 -10.08 12.98
C THR A 573 -2.75 -8.58 13.13
N PHE A 574 -1.98 -7.74 12.43
CA PHE A 574 -2.19 -6.30 12.37
C PHE A 574 -3.27 -5.85 11.39
N LEU A 575 -3.68 -6.73 10.48
CA LEU A 575 -4.78 -6.52 9.57
C LEU A 575 -6.12 -6.53 10.32
N ASP A 576 -7.15 -5.93 9.72
CA ASP A 576 -8.51 -6.03 10.24
C ASP A 576 -8.97 -7.49 10.14
N SER A 577 -9.33 -8.10 11.28
CA SER A 577 -9.74 -9.51 11.35
C SER A 577 -11.06 -9.81 10.64
N THR A 578 -11.79 -8.80 10.20
CA THR A 578 -13.04 -8.93 9.45
C THR A 578 -12.86 -8.81 7.93
N LYS A 579 -11.63 -8.55 7.47
CA LYS A 579 -11.33 -8.26 6.06
C LYS A 579 -10.35 -9.28 5.46
N ALA A 580 -10.52 -9.51 4.16
CA ALA A 580 -9.55 -10.21 3.34
C ALA A 580 -8.71 -9.21 2.55
N TYR A 581 -7.44 -9.53 2.34
CA TYR A 581 -6.47 -8.69 1.67
C TYR A 581 -5.84 -9.43 0.49
N ARG A 582 -5.52 -8.68 -0.56
CA ARG A 582 -4.62 -9.14 -1.62
C ARG A 582 -3.21 -8.68 -1.28
N ALA A 583 -2.32 -9.64 -1.13
CA ALA A 583 -0.89 -9.43 -0.93
C ALA A 583 -0.14 -9.54 -2.28
N GLU A 584 0.38 -8.42 -2.75
CA GLU A 584 1.35 -8.32 -3.84
C GLU A 584 2.75 -8.35 -3.27
N VAL A 585 3.46 -9.46 -3.44
CA VAL A 585 4.77 -9.70 -2.82
C VAL A 585 5.87 -9.52 -3.85
N PHE A 586 6.74 -8.54 -3.62
CA PHE A 586 7.92 -8.25 -4.43
C PHE A 586 9.14 -8.92 -3.78
N ARG A 587 9.74 -9.87 -4.48
CA ARG A 587 10.89 -10.65 -3.98
C ARG A 587 11.91 -10.88 -5.08
N ASP A 588 13.14 -11.18 -4.66
CA ASP A 588 14.17 -11.58 -5.61
C ASP A 588 13.84 -12.95 -6.25
N ASP A 589 14.07 -13.06 -7.55
CA ASP A 589 13.94 -14.27 -8.35
C ASP A 589 14.83 -14.21 -9.60
N GLY A 590 15.95 -14.94 -9.57
CA GLY A 590 16.89 -14.99 -10.70
C GLY A 590 16.33 -15.61 -11.99
N SER A 591 15.13 -16.20 -11.98
CA SER A 591 14.46 -16.72 -13.18
C SER A 591 13.67 -15.66 -13.96
N VAL A 592 13.38 -14.50 -13.35
CA VAL A 592 12.68 -13.40 -14.01
C VAL A 592 13.62 -12.71 -14.99
N ALA A 593 13.19 -12.59 -16.25
CA ALA A 593 13.98 -12.00 -17.34
C ALA A 593 13.95 -10.46 -17.35
N THR A 594 14.09 -9.82 -16.19
CA THR A 594 14.26 -8.36 -16.04
C THR A 594 15.67 -8.04 -15.54
N THR A 595 16.14 -6.81 -15.73
CA THR A 595 17.48 -6.40 -15.25
C THR A 595 17.59 -6.41 -13.72
N THR A 596 16.45 -6.36 -13.03
CA THR A 596 16.28 -6.25 -11.59
C THR A 596 16.04 -7.59 -10.90
N GLN A 597 15.57 -8.60 -11.65
CA GLN A 597 15.27 -9.94 -11.15
C GLN A 597 14.28 -9.95 -9.98
N VAL A 598 13.26 -9.08 -10.02
CA VAL A 598 12.19 -9.04 -9.01
C VAL A 598 10.94 -9.73 -9.55
N ALA A 599 10.51 -10.79 -8.87
CA ALA A 599 9.21 -11.42 -9.10
C ALA A 599 8.13 -10.72 -8.26
N ILE A 600 6.91 -10.70 -8.81
CA ILE A 600 5.71 -10.24 -8.11
C ILE A 600 4.79 -11.44 -7.94
N ASP A 601 4.70 -11.96 -6.72
CA ASP A 601 3.73 -13.00 -6.39
C ASP A 601 2.44 -12.37 -5.88
N MET A 602 1.37 -13.12 -6.01
CA MET A 602 0.04 -12.69 -5.63
C MET A 602 -0.61 -13.70 -4.71
N LEU A 603 -1.03 -13.28 -3.52
CA LEU A 603 -1.61 -14.15 -2.50
C LEU A 603 -2.84 -13.49 -1.88
N ASP A 604 -3.86 -14.29 -1.54
CA ASP A 604 -4.95 -13.81 -0.68
C ASP A 604 -4.63 -14.18 0.77
N VAL A 605 -4.78 -13.22 1.67
CA VAL A 605 -4.45 -13.36 3.09
C VAL A 605 -5.48 -12.67 3.96
N ASP A 606 -5.51 -13.04 5.24
CA ASP A 606 -6.31 -12.40 6.28
C ASP A 606 -5.46 -12.21 7.55
N ALA A 607 -6.07 -11.68 8.61
CA ALA A 607 -5.37 -11.44 9.88
C ALA A 607 -4.90 -12.73 10.60
N GLY A 608 -5.45 -13.90 10.26
CA GLY A 608 -5.04 -15.20 10.79
C GLY A 608 -3.82 -15.79 10.06
N ALA A 609 -3.49 -15.28 8.88
CA ALA A 609 -2.37 -15.77 8.08
C ALA A 609 -1.00 -15.39 8.68
N THR A 610 0.01 -16.23 8.40
CA THR A 610 1.42 -15.91 8.62
C THR A 610 2.15 -15.96 7.30
N LEU A 611 2.72 -14.82 6.89
CA LEU A 611 3.51 -14.74 5.67
C LEU A 611 4.92 -15.29 5.95
N VAL A 612 5.27 -16.40 5.30
CA VAL A 612 6.60 -17.01 5.41
C VAL A 612 7.44 -16.67 4.20
N ARG A 613 8.65 -16.13 4.41
CA ARG A 613 9.57 -15.74 3.33
C ARG A 613 11.01 -16.14 3.62
N SER A 614 11.56 -16.97 2.76
CA SER A 614 12.99 -17.27 2.73
C SER A 614 13.72 -16.17 1.95
N VAL A 615 14.63 -15.48 2.62
CA VAL A 615 15.35 -14.32 2.08
C VAL A 615 16.85 -14.58 2.19
N ALA A 616 17.56 -14.39 1.08
CA ALA A 616 19.01 -14.55 1.04
C ALA A 616 19.73 -13.50 1.91
N ALA A 617 21.02 -13.74 2.18
CA ALA A 617 21.86 -12.77 2.86
C ALA A 617 21.95 -11.48 2.02
N GLY A 618 21.73 -10.33 2.65
CA GLY A 618 21.81 -9.02 2.01
C GLY A 618 20.58 -8.65 1.17
N ASN A 619 19.52 -9.45 1.16
CA ASN A 619 18.31 -9.21 0.36
C ASN A 619 17.14 -8.69 1.22
N GLY A 620 15.98 -8.54 0.61
CA GLY A 620 14.74 -8.14 1.28
C GLY A 620 13.51 -8.51 0.48
N PHE A 621 12.35 -8.10 0.97
CA PHE A 621 11.08 -8.22 0.25
C PHE A 621 10.14 -7.10 0.67
N THR A 622 9.20 -6.76 -0.20
CA THR A 622 8.07 -5.88 0.13
C THR A 622 6.75 -6.53 -0.22
N VAL A 623 5.70 -6.06 0.41
CA VAL A 623 4.32 -6.50 0.17
C VAL A 623 3.41 -5.30 0.20
N ILE A 624 2.56 -5.17 -0.82
CA ILE A 624 1.40 -4.28 -0.78
C ILE A 624 0.18 -5.15 -0.45
N LEU A 625 -0.50 -4.81 0.63
CA LEU A 625 -1.68 -5.46 1.15
C LEU A 625 -2.85 -4.52 0.94
N THR A 626 -3.59 -4.71 -0.14
CA THR A 626 -4.81 -3.96 -0.40
C THR A 626 -5.99 -4.71 0.18
N GLU A 627 -6.90 -4.00 0.86
CA GLU A 627 -8.21 -4.57 1.15
C GLU A 627 -8.81 -5.02 -0.17
N ASN A 628 -9.25 -6.27 -0.24
CA ASN A 628 -10.11 -6.67 -1.32
C ASN A 628 -11.42 -5.90 -1.11
N GLY A 629 -11.58 -4.77 -1.83
CA GLY A 629 -12.83 -4.04 -1.89
C GLY A 629 -13.90 -5.03 -2.30
N LEU A 630 -14.67 -5.51 -1.32
CA LEU A 630 -15.48 -6.71 -1.45
C LEU A 630 -14.73 -7.83 -2.22
N ARG A 631 -13.96 -8.64 -1.49
CA ARG A 631 -14.35 -10.05 -1.62
C ARG A 631 -15.77 -10.12 -1.07
N GLU A 632 -16.76 -10.02 -1.97
CA GLU A 632 -17.64 -11.18 -2.08
C GLU A 632 -16.70 -12.37 -1.90
N VAL A 633 -16.89 -13.16 -0.85
CA VAL A 633 -16.51 -14.58 -0.89
C VAL A 633 -16.67 -14.95 -2.35
N VAL A 634 -15.56 -15.25 -3.05
CA VAL A 634 -15.65 -15.73 -4.44
C VAL A 634 -16.78 -16.74 -4.36
N PRO A 635 -17.95 -16.50 -4.98
CA PRO A 635 -18.82 -17.61 -5.27
C PRO A 635 -17.87 -18.59 -5.94
N PRO A 636 -17.81 -19.85 -5.53
CA PRO A 636 -17.18 -20.81 -6.41
C PRO A 636 -17.83 -20.55 -7.79
N THR A 637 -17.02 -20.39 -8.83
CA THR A 637 -17.51 -20.14 -10.20
C THR A 637 -18.09 -18.72 -10.39
N PRO A 638 -18.45 -18.29 -11.62
CA PRO A 638 -19.31 -17.11 -11.82
C PRO A 638 -20.56 -17.21 -10.91
N PRO A 639 -21.47 -16.21 -10.80
CA PRO A 639 -22.72 -16.46 -10.08
C PRO A 639 -23.26 -17.81 -10.55
N LEU A 640 -23.81 -18.68 -9.69
CA LEU A 640 -24.21 -20.05 -10.07
C LEU A 640 -25.26 -20.11 -11.21
N SER A 641 -25.58 -18.93 -11.75
CA SER A 641 -26.26 -18.53 -12.97
C SER A 641 -25.36 -18.07 -14.13
N SER A 642 -24.05 -18.32 -14.19
CA SER A 642 -23.26 -18.08 -15.41
C SER A 642 -22.07 -19.02 -15.59
N MET A 643 -21.72 -19.30 -16.84
CA MET A 643 -20.64 -20.19 -17.26
C MET A 643 -19.85 -19.55 -18.40
N ILE A 644 -18.53 -19.75 -18.40
CA ILE A 644 -17.62 -19.30 -19.46
C ILE A 644 -17.03 -20.52 -20.15
N PHE A 645 -17.27 -20.66 -21.44
CA PHE A 645 -16.78 -21.74 -22.30
C PHE A 645 -15.58 -21.27 -23.12
N LYS A 646 -14.51 -22.07 -23.19
CA LYS A 646 -13.25 -21.78 -23.91
C LYS A 646 -12.81 -22.97 -24.78
N LYS A 647 -11.97 -22.75 -25.81
CA LYS A 647 -11.48 -23.80 -26.75
C LYS A 647 -10.48 -24.75 -26.06
N GLY A 648 -10.69 -26.07 -26.17
CA GLY A 648 -9.63 -27.08 -26.03
C GLY A 648 -9.45 -27.77 -24.67
N THR A 649 -10.51 -28.22 -24.01
CA THR A 649 -10.39 -29.02 -22.78
C THR A 649 -11.24 -30.30 -22.82
N SER A 650 -10.75 -31.42 -22.27
CA SER A 650 -11.45 -32.71 -22.23
C SER A 650 -11.60 -33.22 -20.78
N PRO A 651 -12.55 -34.13 -20.50
CA PRO A 651 -13.33 -34.15 -19.25
C PRO A 651 -12.60 -34.81 -18.08
N GLY A 652 -12.54 -34.14 -16.92
CA GLY A 652 -12.11 -34.79 -15.67
C GLY A 652 -11.47 -33.93 -14.58
N SER A 653 -11.40 -32.60 -14.69
CA SER A 653 -10.99 -31.73 -13.57
C SER A 653 -12.23 -31.14 -12.87
N SER A 654 -12.18 -31.05 -11.54
CA SER A 654 -13.22 -30.49 -10.67
C SER A 654 -13.45 -28.98 -10.84
N ASP A 655 -12.78 -28.35 -11.80
CA ASP A 655 -12.76 -26.90 -12.03
C ASP A 655 -13.24 -26.56 -13.46
N GLY A 656 -13.68 -27.55 -14.26
CA GLY A 656 -14.22 -27.34 -15.60
C GLY A 656 -13.21 -26.89 -16.67
N LEU A 657 -11.90 -27.08 -16.46
CA LEU A 657 -10.82 -26.71 -17.39
C LEU A 657 -9.70 -27.78 -17.42
N VAL A 658 -9.23 -28.22 -18.60
CA VAL A 658 -8.10 -29.16 -18.77
C VAL A 658 -7.23 -28.85 -19.99
N HIS A 659 -5.92 -28.63 -19.79
CA HIS A 659 -4.86 -28.81 -20.80
C HIS A 659 -4.30 -30.25 -20.74
N LEU A 660 -3.99 -30.88 -21.89
CA LEU A 660 -3.29 -32.16 -21.97
C LEU A 660 -1.85 -31.99 -22.48
N SER A 661 -0.89 -32.50 -21.71
CA SER A 661 0.56 -32.31 -21.87
C SER A 661 1.26 -33.21 -22.91
N ASN A 662 0.53 -33.95 -23.75
CA ASN A 662 1.13 -34.88 -24.74
C ASN A 662 0.59 -34.74 -26.17
N TYR A 663 -0.03 -33.61 -26.54
CA TYR A 663 -0.44 -33.38 -27.93
C TYR A 663 0.74 -32.80 -28.74
N GLN A 664 1.40 -33.65 -29.53
CA GLN A 664 2.26 -33.15 -30.60
C GLN A 664 1.38 -32.60 -31.71
N GLY A 665 1.59 -31.31 -32.02
CA GLY A 665 0.79 -30.58 -32.98
C GLY A 665 0.76 -31.23 -34.37
N VAL A 666 -0.35 -31.02 -35.07
CA VAL A 666 -0.39 -31.26 -36.51
C VAL A 666 -0.64 -29.90 -37.17
N GLN A 667 0.46 -29.26 -37.58
CA GLN A 667 0.44 -28.39 -38.74
C GLN A 667 0.14 -29.28 -39.95
N ASP A 668 -1.13 -29.48 -40.31
CA ASP A 668 -1.48 -29.77 -41.71
C ASP A 668 -2.99 -29.83 -41.94
N THR A 669 -3.39 -29.21 -43.04
CA THR A 669 -4.67 -29.37 -43.70
C THR A 669 -4.87 -30.82 -44.17
N SER A 670 -5.35 -31.74 -43.32
CA SER A 670 -6.02 -32.97 -43.76
C SER A 670 -6.72 -33.70 -42.61
N LEU A 671 -8.06 -33.73 -42.65
CA LEU A 671 -8.79 -34.88 -42.10
C LEU A 671 -8.77 -35.96 -43.19
N VAL A 672 -7.68 -36.72 -43.24
CA VAL A 672 -7.69 -38.06 -43.83
C VAL A 672 -7.64 -39.06 -42.68
N GLN A 673 -8.66 -39.90 -42.68
CA GLN A 673 -8.96 -40.94 -41.72
C GLN A 673 -8.00 -42.13 -41.93
N GLU A 674 -7.28 -42.58 -40.89
CA GLU A 674 -6.56 -43.87 -40.93
C GLU A 674 -7.01 -44.87 -39.84
N THR A 675 -8.18 -44.72 -39.23
CA THR A 675 -8.77 -45.83 -38.46
C THR A 675 -10.30 -45.73 -38.34
N PRO A 676 -11.10 -46.78 -38.65
CA PRO A 676 -12.56 -46.68 -38.74
C PRO A 676 -13.34 -46.68 -37.42
N GLY A 677 -12.71 -46.35 -36.27
CA GLY A 677 -13.29 -46.62 -34.95
C GLY A 677 -13.80 -45.44 -34.13
N ASN A 678 -13.27 -44.22 -34.31
CA ASN A 678 -13.60 -43.10 -33.43
C ASN A 678 -14.17 -41.91 -34.20
N ASN A 679 -15.49 -41.79 -34.13
CA ASN A 679 -16.26 -40.64 -34.60
C ASN A 679 -16.21 -39.55 -33.51
N TYR A 680 -15.47 -38.44 -33.71
CA TYR A 680 -15.28 -37.39 -32.67
C TYR A 680 -16.35 -36.27 -32.70
N GLY A 681 -17.43 -36.45 -33.46
CA GLY A 681 -18.59 -35.55 -33.49
C GLY A 681 -19.59 -35.81 -32.35
N GLY A 682 -19.23 -35.44 -31.10
CA GLY A 682 -20.16 -35.47 -29.95
C GLY A 682 -21.40 -34.56 -30.10
N ARG A 683 -22.49 -34.96 -29.45
CA ARG A 683 -23.85 -34.43 -29.57
C ARG A 683 -24.05 -33.00 -29.04
N ASP A 684 -23.21 -32.49 -28.15
CA ASP A 684 -23.61 -31.40 -27.25
C ASP A 684 -22.90 -30.04 -27.51
N THR A 685 -22.61 -29.72 -28.79
CA THR A 685 -21.58 -28.71 -29.09
C THR A 685 -21.92 -27.65 -30.12
N LEU A 686 -21.59 -26.39 -29.81
CA LEU A 686 -21.72 -25.22 -30.68
C LEU A 686 -20.44 -24.99 -31.50
N LEU A 687 -20.59 -24.67 -32.79
CA LEU A 687 -19.49 -24.37 -33.71
C LEU A 687 -19.44 -22.87 -34.06
N VAL A 688 -18.25 -22.27 -34.06
CA VAL A 688 -18.02 -20.88 -34.49
C VAL A 688 -16.98 -20.81 -35.60
N GLY A 689 -17.28 -20.15 -36.72
CA GLY A 689 -16.36 -19.99 -37.86
C GLY A 689 -16.34 -18.58 -38.46
N VAL A 690 -15.34 -18.26 -39.28
CA VAL A 690 -15.18 -16.97 -39.97
C VAL A 690 -15.50 -17.07 -41.47
N LEU A 691 -16.38 -16.21 -41.98
CA LEU A 691 -16.70 -16.08 -43.41
C LEU A 691 -15.82 -15.04 -44.09
N GLY A 692 -15.13 -15.42 -45.18
CA GLY A 692 -14.38 -14.50 -46.04
C GLY A 692 -14.56 -14.80 -47.53
N SER A 693 -14.98 -13.81 -48.34
CA SER A 693 -15.12 -13.95 -49.82
C SER A 693 -15.93 -15.17 -50.29
N GLY A 694 -17.00 -15.52 -49.56
CA GLY A 694 -17.89 -16.65 -49.90
C GLY A 694 -17.33 -18.03 -49.59
N LYS A 695 -16.23 -18.17 -48.85
CA LYS A 695 -15.74 -19.48 -48.39
C LYS A 695 -15.40 -19.44 -46.89
N VAL A 696 -15.69 -20.52 -46.17
CA VAL A 696 -15.13 -20.76 -44.84
C VAL A 696 -13.66 -21.12 -45.04
N ARG A 697 -12.72 -20.29 -44.58
CA ARG A 697 -11.30 -20.44 -44.94
C ARG A 697 -10.37 -20.93 -43.81
N SER A 698 -10.74 -20.83 -42.53
CA SER A 698 -10.00 -21.42 -41.38
C SER A 698 -10.73 -21.14 -40.04
N GLY A 699 -10.43 -21.92 -38.99
CA GLY A 699 -10.69 -21.53 -37.59
C GLY A 699 -12.03 -21.94 -36.95
N LEU A 700 -12.49 -23.17 -37.13
CA LEU A 700 -13.69 -23.67 -36.43
C LEU A 700 -13.42 -23.87 -34.93
N THR A 701 -14.16 -23.18 -34.05
CA THR A 701 -14.09 -23.37 -32.59
C THR A 701 -15.33 -24.07 -32.07
N ARG A 702 -15.16 -25.01 -31.13
CA ARG A 702 -16.21 -25.83 -30.55
C ARG A 702 -16.40 -25.51 -29.06
N PHE A 703 -17.63 -25.22 -28.64
CA PHE A 703 -18.02 -25.09 -27.23
C PHE A 703 -18.89 -26.27 -26.81
N ASP A 704 -18.53 -26.97 -25.74
CA ASP A 704 -19.33 -28.05 -25.15
C ASP A 704 -20.28 -27.49 -24.09
N LEU A 705 -21.59 -27.56 -24.37
CA LEU A 705 -22.61 -27.00 -23.50
C LEU A 705 -23.28 -28.05 -22.61
N SER A 706 -22.87 -29.33 -22.68
CA SER A 706 -23.47 -30.44 -21.92
C SER A 706 -23.51 -30.19 -20.41
N VAL A 707 -22.53 -29.45 -19.88
CA VAL A 707 -22.44 -29.08 -18.46
C VAL A 707 -23.60 -28.22 -17.97
N LEU A 708 -24.34 -27.56 -18.88
CA LEU A 708 -25.54 -26.79 -18.54
C LEU A 708 -26.77 -27.71 -18.32
N GLY A 709 -26.77 -28.94 -18.84
CA GLY A 709 -27.92 -29.86 -18.77
C GLY A 709 -28.45 -30.04 -17.35
N GLY A 710 -29.72 -29.67 -17.14
CA GLY A 710 -30.40 -29.79 -15.84
C GLY A 710 -29.99 -28.76 -14.77
N ARG A 711 -29.08 -27.81 -15.07
CA ARG A 711 -28.61 -26.78 -14.12
C ARG A 711 -29.36 -25.47 -14.20
N TYR A 712 -30.06 -25.22 -15.32
CA TYR A 712 -30.81 -23.99 -15.56
C TYR A 712 -32.31 -24.26 -15.76
N ALA A 713 -33.13 -23.28 -15.37
CA ALA A 713 -34.53 -23.16 -15.74
C ALA A 713 -34.72 -22.36 -17.05
N SER A 714 -33.84 -21.40 -17.33
CA SER A 714 -33.84 -20.62 -18.60
C SER A 714 -32.52 -19.85 -18.77
N ILE A 715 -32.18 -19.45 -19.98
CA ILE A 715 -31.00 -18.64 -20.29
C ILE A 715 -31.33 -17.15 -20.18
N LYS A 716 -30.53 -16.43 -19.38
CA LYS A 716 -30.64 -14.99 -19.12
C LYS A 716 -29.98 -14.17 -20.21
N SER A 717 -28.75 -14.51 -20.56
CA SER A 717 -27.99 -13.82 -21.61
C SER A 717 -26.91 -14.73 -22.17
N MET A 718 -26.44 -14.42 -23.38
CA MET A 718 -25.30 -15.08 -23.99
C MET A 718 -24.42 -14.02 -24.64
N THR A 719 -23.11 -14.11 -24.44
CA THR A 719 -22.15 -13.13 -24.98
C THR A 719 -20.96 -13.86 -25.58
N LEU A 720 -20.66 -13.59 -26.85
CA LEU A 720 -19.44 -14.04 -27.50
C LEU A 720 -18.35 -12.99 -27.28
N ARG A 721 -17.18 -13.40 -26.76
CA ARG A 721 -16.04 -12.50 -26.54
C ARG A 721 -14.88 -12.85 -27.46
N LEU A 722 -14.27 -11.81 -28.02
CA LEU A 722 -13.15 -11.89 -28.96
C LEU A 722 -12.02 -10.97 -28.49
N ARG A 723 -10.77 -11.46 -28.42
CA ARG A 723 -9.62 -10.64 -28.02
C ARG A 723 -8.85 -10.12 -29.23
N VAL A 724 -8.62 -8.82 -29.31
CA VAL A 724 -7.92 -8.19 -30.44
C VAL A 724 -6.41 -8.48 -30.39
N ALA A 725 -5.86 -9.12 -31.43
CA ALA A 725 -4.44 -9.39 -31.62
C ALA A 725 -3.70 -8.24 -32.31
N ALA A 726 -4.27 -7.72 -33.39
CA ALA A 726 -3.62 -6.74 -34.25
C ALA A 726 -4.64 -5.94 -35.06
N VAL A 727 -4.25 -4.71 -35.41
CA VAL A 727 -5.01 -3.79 -36.26
C VAL A 727 -4.07 -3.30 -37.34
N THR A 728 -4.40 -3.54 -38.62
CA THR A 728 -3.49 -3.25 -39.73
C THR A 728 -3.86 -2.00 -40.52
N ASP A 729 -5.07 -1.45 -40.33
CA ASP A 729 -5.52 -0.18 -40.89
C ASP A 729 -6.35 0.57 -39.83
N LEU A 730 -5.85 1.72 -39.37
CA LEU A 730 -6.43 2.49 -38.27
C LEU A 730 -7.53 3.47 -38.73
N SER A 731 -7.79 3.56 -40.04
CA SER A 731 -8.63 4.61 -40.64
C SER A 731 -10.07 4.18 -40.97
N ALA A 732 -10.41 2.89 -40.85
CA ALA A 732 -11.71 2.35 -41.25
C ALA A 732 -12.44 1.62 -40.11
N SER A 733 -13.73 1.91 -39.93
CA SER A 733 -14.64 1.15 -39.07
C SER A 733 -15.12 -0.12 -39.78
N CYS A 734 -15.13 -1.26 -39.08
CA CYS A 734 -15.62 -2.54 -39.60
C CYS A 734 -16.75 -3.10 -38.75
N GLN A 735 -17.80 -3.65 -39.36
CA GLN A 735 -18.88 -4.33 -38.62
C GLN A 735 -18.59 -5.83 -38.55
N VAL A 736 -18.60 -6.39 -37.33
CA VAL A 736 -18.55 -7.83 -37.07
C VAL A 736 -19.91 -8.29 -36.60
N GLY A 737 -20.53 -9.17 -37.36
CA GLY A 737 -21.81 -9.81 -37.02
C GLY A 737 -21.63 -11.26 -36.60
N VAL A 738 -22.46 -11.73 -35.67
CA VAL A 738 -22.65 -13.13 -35.32
C VAL A 738 -23.99 -13.58 -35.89
N GLN A 739 -23.98 -14.58 -36.76
CA GLN A 739 -25.17 -15.07 -37.44
C GLN A 739 -25.44 -16.54 -37.09
N LEU A 740 -26.71 -16.90 -36.95
CA LEU A 740 -27.19 -18.27 -36.81
C LEU A 740 -27.32 -18.91 -38.21
N GLU A 741 -26.81 -20.12 -38.41
CA GLU A 741 -26.94 -20.88 -39.67
C GLU A 741 -28.37 -21.43 -39.88
N ARG A 742 -28.83 -21.56 -41.15
CA ARG A 742 -30.12 -22.20 -41.48
C ARG A 742 -30.12 -23.71 -41.26
N GLU A 743 -31.24 -24.22 -40.75
CA GLU A 743 -31.52 -25.66 -40.61
C GLU A 743 -31.52 -26.35 -41.99
N GLY A 744 -30.90 -27.54 -42.09
CA GLY A 744 -30.87 -28.37 -43.30
C GLY A 744 -29.58 -28.38 -44.13
N ASN A 745 -28.59 -27.52 -43.85
CA ASN A 745 -27.30 -27.46 -44.57
C ASN A 745 -26.17 -28.30 -43.91
N SER A 746 -26.53 -29.11 -42.91
CA SER A 746 -25.60 -29.72 -41.96
C SER A 746 -26.15 -31.08 -41.46
N GLY A 747 -26.33 -32.03 -42.38
CA GLY A 747 -26.68 -33.43 -42.07
C GLY A 747 -25.44 -34.31 -41.86
N TRP A 748 -25.47 -35.18 -40.84
CA TRP A 748 -24.49 -36.24 -40.59
C TRP A 748 -25.11 -37.61 -40.88
N VAL A 749 -24.41 -38.49 -41.61
CA VAL A 749 -24.74 -39.93 -41.70
C VAL A 749 -23.46 -40.77 -41.65
N GLU A 750 -23.51 -41.89 -40.94
CA GLU A 750 -22.47 -42.93 -40.88
C GLU A 750 -22.29 -43.63 -42.24
N GLY A 751 -21.07 -43.66 -42.76
CA GLY A 751 -20.73 -44.45 -43.95
C GLY A 751 -20.18 -45.82 -43.56
N SER A 752 -20.84 -46.90 -43.99
CA SER A 752 -20.27 -48.25 -43.98
C SER A 752 -19.53 -48.54 -45.29
N ALA A 753 -18.45 -49.32 -45.21
CA ALA A 753 -17.59 -49.67 -46.33
C ALA A 753 -18.34 -50.37 -47.50
N ASN A 754 -17.93 -50.02 -48.71
CA ASN A 754 -18.33 -50.53 -50.03
C ASN A 754 -19.67 -50.05 -50.62
N GLY A 755 -19.56 -49.09 -51.54
CA GLY A 755 -20.46 -48.95 -52.68
C GLY A 755 -21.49 -47.82 -52.58
N ALA A 756 -21.41 -46.92 -53.57
CA ALA A 756 -22.37 -45.86 -53.89
C ALA A 756 -22.56 -44.74 -52.85
N ALA A 757 -21.89 -43.60 -53.10
CA ALA A 757 -22.39 -42.32 -52.62
C ALA A 757 -23.70 -42.01 -53.36
N VAL A 758 -24.81 -42.00 -52.63
CA VAL A 758 -26.10 -41.50 -53.13
C VAL A 758 -26.02 -39.97 -53.22
N SER A 759 -26.69 -39.38 -54.23
CA SER A 759 -26.82 -37.93 -54.35
C SER A 759 -27.32 -37.30 -53.04
N GLY A 760 -26.52 -36.40 -52.46
CA GLY A 760 -26.87 -35.65 -51.23
C GLY A 760 -25.85 -35.73 -50.07
N THR A 761 -24.54 -35.71 -50.30
CA THR A 761 -23.52 -35.71 -49.22
C THR A 761 -22.99 -34.30 -48.90
N SER A 762 -22.85 -33.97 -47.61
CA SER A 762 -22.11 -32.78 -47.12
C SER A 762 -21.06 -33.17 -46.07
N CYS A 763 -19.81 -32.73 -46.27
CA CYS A 763 -18.72 -32.73 -45.29
C CYS A 763 -18.24 -31.28 -45.06
N TRP A 764 -17.74 -30.96 -43.85
CA TRP A 764 -17.09 -29.67 -43.56
C TRP A 764 -15.72 -29.49 -44.24
N ASN A 765 -15.25 -30.49 -45.01
CA ASN A 765 -14.00 -30.47 -45.74
C ASN A 765 -14.23 -30.35 -47.25
N HIS A 766 -14.13 -29.14 -47.78
CA HIS A 766 -13.92 -28.93 -49.22
C HIS A 766 -12.44 -28.66 -49.49
N ALA A 767 -11.64 -29.72 -49.56
CA ALA A 767 -10.29 -29.65 -50.13
C ALA A 767 -10.22 -30.50 -51.41
N ALA A 768 -9.82 -29.85 -52.49
CA ALA A 768 -9.64 -30.43 -53.81
C ALA A 768 -8.48 -31.45 -53.82
N SER A 769 -8.68 -32.59 -54.49
CA SER A 769 -7.56 -33.41 -54.96
C SER A 769 -7.73 -33.74 -56.45
N THR A 770 -6.84 -33.16 -57.25
CA THR A 770 -6.25 -33.64 -58.51
C THR A 770 -7.12 -34.41 -59.52
N ALA A 771 -7.26 -33.75 -60.69
CA ALA A 771 -7.30 -34.29 -62.05
C ALA A 771 -8.14 -35.55 -62.33
N GLY A 772 -9.36 -35.32 -62.85
CA GLY A 772 -10.08 -36.29 -63.67
C GLY A 772 -11.48 -36.63 -63.19
N ALA A 773 -12.46 -35.86 -63.66
CA ALA A 773 -13.88 -36.19 -63.74
C ALA A 773 -14.63 -36.52 -62.43
N TRP A 774 -15.34 -35.54 -61.85
CA TRP A 774 -16.56 -35.81 -61.08
C TRP A 774 -17.63 -34.73 -61.32
N LEU A 775 -18.75 -35.23 -61.84
CA LEU A 775 -20.15 -34.78 -61.98
C LEU A 775 -20.52 -33.35 -61.53
N GLY A 776 -21.27 -32.68 -62.41
CA GLY A 776 -21.56 -31.25 -62.41
C GLY A 776 -22.36 -30.71 -61.22
N GLY A 777 -21.89 -29.56 -60.73
CA GLY A 777 -22.59 -28.68 -59.80
C GLY A 777 -21.69 -27.49 -59.44
N THR A 778 -22.01 -26.29 -59.93
CA THR A 778 -21.18 -25.08 -59.86
C THR A 778 -21.23 -24.32 -58.52
N ALA A 779 -21.58 -24.95 -57.38
CA ALA A 779 -21.79 -24.24 -56.11
C ALA A 779 -21.10 -24.95 -54.93
N GLY A 780 -19.93 -24.46 -54.52
CA GLY A 780 -19.13 -24.99 -53.40
C GLY A 780 -18.55 -23.89 -52.51
N ALA A 781 -19.35 -22.86 -52.22
CA ALA A 781 -18.97 -21.65 -51.50
C ALA A 781 -20.17 -21.22 -50.62
N ARG A 782 -20.04 -21.30 -49.28
CA ARG A 782 -21.10 -20.82 -48.36
C ARG A 782 -21.22 -19.31 -48.47
N THR A 783 -22.43 -18.80 -48.66
CA THR A 783 -22.68 -17.36 -48.84
C THR A 783 -23.60 -16.82 -47.74
N ALA A 784 -23.81 -15.50 -47.71
CA ALA A 784 -24.69 -14.85 -46.73
C ALA A 784 -26.14 -15.39 -46.75
N THR A 785 -26.57 -16.09 -47.81
CA THR A 785 -27.90 -16.70 -47.89
C THR A 785 -28.05 -17.97 -47.06
N ASP A 786 -26.95 -18.56 -46.57
CA ASP A 786 -26.96 -19.74 -45.70
C ASP A 786 -27.23 -19.40 -44.22
N CYS A 787 -27.33 -18.11 -43.90
CA CYS A 787 -27.64 -17.62 -42.56
C CYS A 787 -29.16 -17.45 -42.36
N TYR A 788 -29.64 -17.87 -41.20
CA TYR A 788 -31.04 -17.80 -40.77
C TYR A 788 -31.36 -16.43 -40.18
N ALA A 789 -30.52 -15.94 -39.26
CA ALA A 789 -30.72 -14.67 -38.57
C ALA A 789 -29.41 -14.13 -37.98
N GLN A 790 -29.31 -12.81 -37.81
CA GLN A 790 -28.23 -12.18 -37.05
C GLN A 790 -28.59 -12.19 -35.56
N LEU A 791 -27.70 -12.72 -34.72
CA LEU A 791 -27.88 -12.82 -33.28
C LEU A 791 -27.24 -11.65 -32.54
N GLY A 792 -26.17 -11.08 -33.09
CA GLY A 792 -25.48 -9.95 -32.50
C GLY A 792 -24.54 -9.30 -33.50
N SER A 793 -24.10 -8.07 -33.20
CA SER A 793 -23.00 -7.43 -33.93
C SER A 793 -22.32 -6.39 -33.08
N ALA A 794 -21.06 -6.13 -33.38
CA ALA A 794 -20.30 -4.99 -32.88
C ALA A 794 -19.71 -4.20 -34.05
N THR A 795 -19.68 -2.88 -33.91
CA THR A 795 -18.90 -1.99 -34.79
C THR A 795 -17.52 -1.82 -34.17
N LEU A 796 -16.49 -2.06 -34.96
CA LEU A 796 -15.09 -1.99 -34.54
C LEU A 796 -14.43 -0.79 -35.17
N ASP A 797 -13.79 0.03 -34.34
CA ASP A 797 -12.86 1.07 -34.74
C ASP A 797 -11.69 1.13 -33.74
N SER A 798 -10.68 1.93 -34.06
CA SER A 798 -9.46 2.07 -33.26
C SER A 798 -9.67 2.60 -31.84
N SER A 799 -10.81 3.24 -31.54
CA SER A 799 -11.15 3.73 -30.21
C SER A 799 -11.87 2.70 -29.34
N ILE A 800 -12.66 1.82 -29.96
CA ILE A 800 -13.50 0.83 -29.26
C ILE A 800 -12.78 -0.50 -29.03
N ALA A 801 -11.87 -0.89 -29.94
CA ALA A 801 -11.28 -2.22 -29.92
C ALA A 801 -9.74 -2.22 -30.03
N PRO A 802 -8.96 -1.44 -29.25
CA PRO A 802 -7.49 -1.41 -29.41
C PRO A 802 -6.83 -2.79 -29.23
N VAL A 803 -5.58 -2.95 -29.70
CA VAL A 803 -4.80 -4.18 -29.51
C VAL A 803 -4.81 -4.60 -28.04
N GLY A 804 -5.20 -5.85 -27.75
CA GLY A 804 -5.33 -6.39 -26.40
C GLY A 804 -6.72 -6.30 -25.79
N ALA A 805 -7.63 -5.49 -26.36
CA ALA A 805 -9.00 -5.35 -25.86
C ALA A 805 -9.86 -6.60 -26.13
N TRP A 806 -10.85 -6.81 -25.27
CA TRP A 806 -11.94 -7.76 -25.50
C TRP A 806 -13.12 -7.03 -26.15
N ILE A 807 -13.62 -7.60 -27.24
CA ILE A 807 -14.89 -7.22 -27.83
C ILE A 807 -15.93 -8.20 -27.32
N GLU A 808 -17.01 -7.67 -26.79
CA GLU A 808 -18.15 -8.45 -26.35
C GLU A 808 -19.28 -8.25 -27.35
N ILE A 809 -19.79 -9.35 -27.89
CA ILE A 809 -20.93 -9.35 -28.81
C ILE A 809 -22.07 -10.05 -28.08
N PRO A 810 -22.99 -9.27 -27.46
CA PRO A 810 -24.21 -9.82 -26.89
C PRO A 810 -25.01 -10.53 -27.97
N LEU A 811 -25.44 -11.74 -27.67
CA LEU A 811 -26.29 -12.55 -28.53
C LEU A 811 -27.73 -12.38 -28.07
N SER A 812 -28.60 -12.15 -29.04
CA SER A 812 -30.02 -11.90 -28.85
C SER A 812 -30.83 -12.71 -29.86
N ALA A 813 -32.10 -12.90 -29.56
CA ALA A 813 -33.00 -13.62 -30.45
C ALA A 813 -33.23 -12.86 -31.77
N PRO A 814 -33.56 -13.57 -32.87
CA PRO A 814 -34.05 -12.93 -34.09
C PRO A 814 -35.29 -12.08 -33.80
N SER A 815 -35.46 -10.94 -34.48
CA SER A 815 -36.56 -10.01 -34.24
C SER A 815 -37.95 -10.69 -34.25
N GLY A 816 -38.74 -10.52 -33.19
CA GLY A 816 -40.15 -10.92 -33.10
C GLY A 816 -40.53 -11.97 -32.04
N VAL A 817 -39.61 -12.37 -31.15
CA VAL A 817 -39.86 -13.36 -30.06
C VAL A 817 -39.23 -12.85 -28.75
N SER A 818 -39.72 -13.32 -27.59
CA SER A 818 -39.08 -13.02 -26.29
C SER A 818 -37.62 -13.51 -26.31
N THR A 819 -36.69 -12.66 -25.87
CA THR A 819 -35.24 -12.96 -25.90
C THR A 819 -34.86 -14.15 -25.00
N ARG A 820 -35.54 -14.30 -23.86
CA ARG A 820 -35.29 -15.35 -22.86
C ARG A 820 -35.67 -16.75 -23.36
N ASP A 821 -36.84 -16.91 -23.97
CA ASP A 821 -37.30 -18.24 -24.43
C ASP A 821 -36.50 -18.72 -25.63
N SER A 822 -36.07 -17.81 -26.50
CA SER A 822 -35.32 -18.13 -27.70
C SER A 822 -33.87 -18.54 -27.41
N LEU A 823 -33.15 -17.84 -26.52
CA LEU A 823 -31.79 -18.26 -26.12
C LEU A 823 -31.82 -19.63 -25.40
N THR A 824 -32.85 -19.86 -24.58
CA THR A 824 -33.06 -21.15 -23.91
C THR A 824 -33.26 -22.27 -24.92
N LYS A 825 -34.13 -22.09 -25.91
CA LYS A 825 -34.35 -23.06 -27.00
C LYS A 825 -33.09 -23.33 -27.83
N ILE A 826 -32.28 -22.29 -28.06
CA ILE A 826 -31.02 -22.41 -28.79
C ILE A 826 -30.03 -23.29 -28.00
N VAL A 827 -29.87 -23.05 -26.69
CA VAL A 827 -29.00 -23.87 -25.82
C VAL A 827 -29.54 -25.29 -25.65
N ASP A 828 -30.85 -25.46 -25.44
CA ASP A 828 -31.51 -26.77 -25.35
C ASP A 828 -31.28 -27.58 -26.64
N SER A 829 -31.39 -26.94 -27.80
CA SER A 829 -31.15 -27.57 -29.11
C SER A 829 -29.69 -28.03 -29.27
N TRP A 830 -28.73 -27.25 -28.77
CA TRP A 830 -27.31 -27.62 -28.79
C TRP A 830 -26.94 -28.73 -27.80
N ILE A 831 -27.61 -28.82 -26.64
CA ILE A 831 -27.43 -29.92 -25.66
C ILE A 831 -28.13 -31.20 -26.15
N ALA A 832 -29.22 -31.11 -26.92
CA ALA A 832 -30.05 -32.25 -27.29
C ALA A 832 -29.50 -33.12 -28.45
N GLY A 833 -28.32 -32.85 -29.01
CA GLY A 833 -27.67 -33.82 -29.89
C GLY A 833 -28.08 -33.88 -31.35
N GLY A 834 -28.81 -32.89 -31.87
CA GLY A 834 -29.11 -32.76 -33.29
C GLY A 834 -30.36 -33.52 -33.76
N GLY A 835 -31.35 -32.74 -34.18
CA GLY A 835 -32.31 -33.14 -35.20
C GLY A 835 -32.46 -31.99 -36.20
N SER A 836 -32.20 -32.25 -37.48
CA SER A 836 -32.35 -31.37 -38.67
C SER A 836 -31.78 -29.92 -38.67
N GLY A 837 -31.33 -29.39 -37.53
CA GLY A 837 -31.08 -27.97 -37.32
C GLY A 837 -29.77 -27.62 -36.63
N ASN A 838 -28.65 -28.23 -37.04
CA ASN A 838 -27.32 -27.86 -36.56
C ASN A 838 -27.03 -26.38 -36.89
N ALA A 839 -27.24 -25.50 -35.92
CA ALA A 839 -27.01 -24.08 -36.06
C ALA A 839 -25.63 -23.72 -35.47
N GLY A 840 -24.68 -23.36 -36.34
CA GLY A 840 -23.42 -22.75 -35.92
C GLY A 840 -23.55 -21.22 -35.79
N LEU A 841 -22.63 -20.61 -35.05
CA LEU A 841 -22.40 -19.16 -35.08
C LEU A 841 -21.40 -18.83 -36.19
N LEU A 842 -21.77 -17.92 -37.07
CA LEU A 842 -20.92 -17.48 -38.16
C LEU A 842 -20.53 -16.03 -37.94
N LEU A 843 -19.22 -15.79 -37.80
CA LEU A 843 -18.65 -14.45 -37.74
C LEU A 843 -18.55 -13.90 -39.17
N THR A 844 -19.32 -12.85 -39.43
CA THR A 844 -19.40 -12.17 -40.72
C THR A 844 -18.83 -10.77 -40.64
N TYR A 845 -18.06 -10.38 -41.66
CA TYR A 845 -17.54 -9.03 -41.84
C TYR A 845 -18.30 -8.34 -42.98
N GLY A 846 -18.69 -7.08 -42.81
CA GLY A 846 -19.39 -6.29 -43.86
C GLY A 846 -18.53 -6.03 -45.11
N ALA A 847 -19.15 -6.01 -46.31
CA ALA A 847 -18.48 -5.82 -47.60
C ALA A 847 -18.34 -4.34 -48.02
N PRO A 848 -17.41 -3.96 -48.95
CA PRO A 848 -16.43 -4.80 -49.64
C PRO A 848 -14.98 -4.32 -49.44
N TYR A 849 -14.13 -5.12 -48.79
CA TYR A 849 -12.68 -5.05 -49.03
C TYR A 849 -12.17 -6.44 -49.37
N THR A 850 -11.61 -6.57 -50.56
CA THR A 850 -11.18 -7.83 -51.19
C THR A 850 -9.87 -8.37 -50.63
N GLY A 851 -9.53 -8.08 -49.38
CA GLY A 851 -8.29 -8.56 -48.76
C GLY A 851 -8.33 -8.52 -47.23
N ALA A 852 -8.52 -9.69 -46.61
CA ALA A 852 -8.29 -10.00 -45.19
C ALA A 852 -9.14 -9.24 -44.13
N PRO A 853 -9.30 -9.80 -42.91
CA PRO A 853 -9.84 -9.04 -41.79
C PRO A 853 -8.83 -7.95 -41.40
N GLN A 854 -9.27 -6.68 -41.42
CA GLN A 854 -8.48 -5.52 -40.98
C GLN A 854 -8.18 -5.55 -39.46
N TRP A 855 -8.88 -6.43 -38.74
CA TRP A 855 -8.79 -6.72 -37.32
C TRP A 855 -8.48 -8.20 -37.12
N GLN A 856 -7.31 -8.51 -36.55
CA GLN A 856 -6.93 -9.87 -36.21
C GLN A 856 -7.26 -10.14 -34.74
N PHE A 857 -7.75 -11.34 -34.44
CA PHE A 857 -8.09 -11.75 -33.08
C PHE A 857 -7.14 -12.84 -32.58
N ALA A 858 -6.69 -12.71 -31.34
CA ALA A 858 -5.66 -13.55 -30.74
C ALA A 858 -6.28 -14.77 -30.06
N SER A 859 -5.49 -15.84 -29.98
CA SER A 859 -5.63 -16.85 -28.93
C SER A 859 -5.11 -16.31 -27.60
N SER A 860 -5.64 -16.80 -26.48
CA SER A 860 -5.04 -16.53 -25.15
C SER A 860 -3.69 -17.22 -24.94
N ASP A 861 -3.37 -18.22 -25.78
CA ASP A 861 -2.11 -18.99 -25.75
C ASP A 861 -1.31 -18.77 -27.04
N HIS A 862 -0.07 -18.30 -26.90
CA HIS A 862 0.77 -17.76 -27.98
C HIS A 862 1.38 -18.79 -28.96
N THR A 863 0.71 -19.89 -29.30
CA THR A 863 1.25 -20.90 -30.23
C THR A 863 0.27 -21.22 -31.37
N ASN A 864 0.63 -20.77 -32.57
CA ASN A 864 -0.10 -20.81 -33.85
C ASN A 864 -1.33 -19.88 -33.96
N ALA A 865 -1.31 -19.01 -34.96
CA ALA A 865 -2.38 -18.04 -35.23
C ALA A 865 -3.63 -18.71 -35.80
N ASP A 866 -4.52 -19.21 -34.94
CA ASP A 866 -5.85 -19.73 -35.28
C ASP A 866 -6.89 -19.41 -34.18
N TRP A 867 -7.43 -18.18 -34.15
CA TRP A 867 -8.71 -17.71 -33.56
C TRP A 867 -9.39 -18.58 -32.46
N HIS A 868 -9.52 -18.06 -31.23
CA HIS A 868 -10.15 -18.73 -30.06
C HIS A 868 -11.15 -17.81 -29.32
N PRO A 869 -12.46 -17.83 -29.65
CA PRO A 869 -13.48 -17.08 -28.91
C PRO A 869 -13.79 -17.67 -27.52
N GLU A 870 -14.28 -16.83 -26.60
CA GLU A 870 -14.95 -17.27 -25.36
C GLU A 870 -16.46 -17.08 -25.49
N LEU A 871 -17.26 -18.02 -24.98
CA LEU A 871 -18.71 -17.86 -24.88
C LEU A 871 -19.10 -17.77 -23.40
N ILE A 872 -19.80 -16.70 -23.04
CA ILE A 872 -20.39 -16.55 -21.71
C ILE A 872 -21.88 -16.84 -21.83
N VAL A 873 -22.40 -17.70 -20.96
CA VAL A 873 -23.82 -18.02 -20.85
C VAL A 873 -24.27 -17.70 -19.43
N GLU A 874 -25.16 -16.74 -19.27
CA GLU A 874 -25.86 -16.49 -18.01
C GLU A 874 -27.24 -17.18 -18.04
N TYR A 875 -27.70 -17.77 -16.94
CA TYR A 875 -28.90 -18.58 -16.84
C TYR A 875 -29.58 -18.45 -15.47
N PHE A 876 -30.90 -18.60 -15.42
CA PHE A 876 -31.63 -18.76 -14.17
C PHE A 876 -31.46 -20.21 -13.69
N PRO A 877 -31.03 -20.49 -12.45
CA PRO A 877 -30.78 -21.85 -11.96
C PRO A 877 -32.08 -22.62 -11.72
N ALA A 878 -32.00 -23.95 -11.78
CA ALA A 878 -33.15 -24.84 -11.53
C ALA A 878 -33.50 -24.97 -10.03
N ASP A 879 -32.52 -24.84 -9.13
CA ASP A 879 -32.69 -24.82 -7.67
C ASP A 879 -31.99 -23.58 -7.07
N PRO A 880 -32.67 -22.42 -7.05
CA PRO A 880 -32.06 -21.17 -6.59
C PRO A 880 -31.79 -21.14 -5.08
N TYR A 881 -32.63 -21.79 -4.26
CA TYR A 881 -32.48 -21.79 -2.80
C TYR A 881 -31.32 -22.69 -2.36
N GLY A 882 -31.25 -23.93 -2.84
CA GLY A 882 -30.15 -24.84 -2.51
C GLY A 882 -28.78 -24.31 -2.97
N GLN A 883 -28.74 -23.60 -4.10
CA GLN A 883 -27.54 -22.90 -4.56
C GLN A 883 -27.18 -21.70 -3.69
N TRP A 884 -28.15 -20.92 -3.22
CA TRP A 884 -27.91 -19.83 -2.28
C TRP A 884 -27.38 -20.34 -0.94
N VAL A 885 -27.93 -21.44 -0.41
CA VAL A 885 -27.45 -22.12 0.80
C VAL A 885 -25.98 -22.52 0.66
N ALA A 886 -25.64 -23.18 -0.46
CA ALA A 886 -24.28 -23.59 -0.75
C ALA A 886 -23.33 -22.39 -0.92
N LEU A 887 -23.79 -21.32 -1.57
CA LEU A 887 -23.04 -20.09 -1.78
C LEU A 887 -22.75 -19.33 -0.47
N LYS A 888 -23.76 -19.21 0.40
CA LYS A 888 -23.63 -18.54 1.70
C LYS A 888 -22.95 -19.40 2.76
N GLY A 889 -22.62 -20.66 2.44
CA GLY A 889 -21.92 -21.57 3.34
C GLY A 889 -22.75 -21.93 4.57
N ILE A 890 -24.08 -21.96 4.44
CA ILE A 890 -24.98 -22.26 5.55
C ILE A 890 -24.81 -23.72 5.95
N PRO A 891 -24.56 -24.03 7.24
CA PRO A 891 -24.45 -25.42 7.70
C PRO A 891 -25.70 -26.23 7.33
N ILE A 892 -25.53 -27.49 6.88
CA ILE A 892 -26.64 -28.35 6.47
C ILE A 892 -27.72 -28.48 7.56
N ALA A 893 -27.31 -28.47 8.83
CA ALA A 893 -28.22 -28.56 9.98
C ALA A 893 -29.03 -27.27 10.25
N SER A 894 -28.73 -26.17 9.55
CA SER A 894 -29.35 -24.85 9.69
C SER A 894 -29.78 -24.27 8.34
N ALA A 895 -29.94 -25.14 7.33
CA ALA A 895 -30.26 -24.76 5.95
C ALA A 895 -31.76 -24.85 5.63
N GLY A 896 -32.60 -25.21 6.61
CA GLY A 896 -34.05 -25.23 6.45
C GLY A 896 -34.58 -23.84 6.11
N THR A 897 -35.60 -23.77 5.26
CA THR A 897 -36.23 -22.51 4.83
C THR A 897 -36.77 -21.67 5.98
N ASP A 898 -37.14 -22.33 7.08
CA ASP A 898 -37.70 -21.72 8.28
C ASP A 898 -36.65 -21.50 9.39
N ASP A 899 -35.39 -21.92 9.19
CA ASP A 899 -34.33 -21.74 10.18
C ASP A 899 -33.91 -20.26 10.23
N ASP A 900 -33.56 -19.80 11.44
CA ASP A 900 -33.05 -18.46 11.74
C ASP A 900 -31.74 -18.63 12.54
N PRO A 901 -30.60 -18.81 11.84
CA PRO A 901 -29.34 -19.19 12.48
C PRO A 901 -28.71 -18.08 13.34
N ASP A 902 -28.97 -16.82 13.01
CA ASP A 902 -28.39 -15.65 13.69
C ASP A 902 -29.33 -15.02 14.74
N GLY A 903 -30.59 -15.48 14.80
CA GLY A 903 -31.54 -15.17 15.84
C GLY A 903 -32.11 -13.76 15.74
N ASP A 904 -32.14 -13.19 14.53
CA ASP A 904 -32.66 -11.85 14.29
C ASP A 904 -34.17 -11.80 14.03
N GLY A 905 -34.80 -12.96 13.88
CA GLY A 905 -36.23 -13.15 13.66
C GLY A 905 -36.62 -13.29 12.18
N ILE A 906 -35.65 -13.37 11.26
CA ILE A 906 -35.87 -13.51 9.82
C ILE A 906 -35.50 -14.94 9.39
N PRO A 907 -36.44 -15.74 8.86
CA PRO A 907 -36.12 -17.07 8.37
C PRO A 907 -35.24 -17.04 7.10
N ASN A 908 -34.42 -18.07 6.91
CA ASN A 908 -33.56 -18.27 5.75
C ASN A 908 -34.26 -18.06 4.39
N ALA A 909 -35.53 -18.44 4.25
CA ALA A 909 -36.28 -18.22 3.02
C ALA A 909 -36.51 -16.74 2.70
N ILE A 910 -36.69 -15.92 3.73
CA ILE A 910 -36.85 -14.47 3.58
C ILE A 910 -35.47 -13.83 3.36
N GLU A 911 -34.45 -14.26 4.11
CA GLU A 911 -33.04 -13.86 3.90
C GLU A 911 -32.58 -14.12 2.45
N CYS A 912 -32.95 -15.29 1.93
CA CYS A 912 -32.71 -15.70 0.55
C CYS A 912 -33.34 -14.70 -0.44
N VAL A 913 -34.58 -14.26 -0.20
CA VAL A 913 -35.26 -13.30 -1.10
C VAL A 913 -34.69 -11.89 -0.99
N LEU A 914 -34.36 -11.45 0.23
CA LEU A 914 -33.80 -10.11 0.44
C LEU A 914 -32.33 -10.04 -0.01
N GLY A 915 -31.67 -11.19 -0.18
CA GLY A 915 -30.27 -11.30 -0.57
C GLY A 915 -29.30 -11.05 0.59
N THR A 916 -29.79 -11.20 1.82
CA THR A 916 -29.06 -10.99 3.06
C THR A 916 -28.30 -12.27 3.47
N ASN A 917 -27.61 -12.23 4.61
CA ASN A 917 -26.75 -13.33 5.06
C ASN A 917 -27.28 -13.88 6.38
N PRO A 918 -27.86 -15.09 6.39
CA PRO A 918 -28.58 -15.62 7.55
C PRO A 918 -27.67 -16.08 8.70
N LEU A 919 -26.35 -15.92 8.55
CA LEU A 919 -25.37 -16.16 9.60
C LEU A 919 -24.94 -14.85 10.27
N VAL A 920 -25.49 -13.71 9.84
CA VAL A 920 -25.09 -12.37 10.26
C VAL A 920 -26.33 -11.53 10.51
N ARG A 921 -26.64 -11.38 11.80
CA ARG A 921 -27.76 -10.58 12.30
C ARG A 921 -27.95 -9.26 11.55
N ASP A 922 -29.12 -9.10 10.93
CA ASP A 922 -29.44 -7.91 10.14
C ASP A 922 -29.91 -6.72 10.99
N ASP A 923 -29.74 -5.53 10.40
CA ASP A 923 -30.28 -4.30 10.98
C ASP A 923 -31.78 -4.15 10.67
N SER A 924 -32.50 -3.41 11.52
CA SER A 924 -33.94 -3.23 11.38
C SER A 924 -34.37 -2.44 10.14
N THR A 925 -33.43 -1.85 9.39
CA THR A 925 -33.71 -1.07 8.17
C THR A 925 -33.81 -1.95 6.92
N LYS A 926 -33.43 -3.23 7.02
CA LYS A 926 -33.59 -4.24 5.96
C LYS A 926 -34.92 -4.99 6.04
N LEU A 927 -35.63 -4.86 7.15
CA LEU A 927 -36.93 -5.48 7.37
C LEU A 927 -38.03 -4.84 6.50
N PRO A 928 -39.03 -5.62 6.05
CA PRO A 928 -40.23 -5.04 5.46
C PRO A 928 -40.94 -4.10 6.44
N THR A 929 -41.36 -2.94 5.96
CA THR A 929 -42.04 -1.93 6.76
C THR A 929 -43.43 -1.65 6.21
N LEU A 930 -44.40 -1.46 7.12
CA LEU A 930 -45.76 -1.07 6.78
C LEU A 930 -46.03 0.32 7.37
N THR A 931 -46.36 1.28 6.51
CA THR A 931 -46.64 2.67 6.89
C THR A 931 -48.00 3.09 6.35
N MET A 932 -48.72 3.95 7.08
CA MET A 932 -50.02 4.47 6.66
C MET A 932 -49.94 5.99 6.64
N ASP A 933 -50.31 6.60 5.52
CA ASP A 933 -50.34 8.06 5.36
C ASP A 933 -51.67 8.52 4.74
N VAL A 934 -51.76 9.82 4.42
CA VAL A 934 -52.98 10.45 3.87
C VAL A 934 -53.36 9.93 2.48
N ASN A 935 -52.44 9.27 1.77
CA ASN A 935 -52.63 8.73 0.43
C ASN A 935 -52.90 7.22 0.43
N GLY A 936 -52.83 6.54 1.59
CA GLY A 936 -53.17 5.12 1.72
C GLY A 936 -52.20 4.32 2.58
N LEU A 937 -52.17 3.00 2.36
CA LEU A 937 -51.28 2.07 3.06
C LEU A 937 -50.09 1.71 2.17
N ARG A 938 -48.86 1.82 2.70
CA ARG A 938 -47.62 1.52 1.98
C ARG A 938 -46.85 0.40 2.65
N TYR A 939 -46.57 -0.68 1.91
CA TYR A 939 -45.72 -1.79 2.32
C TYR A 939 -44.41 -1.74 1.53
N SER A 940 -43.28 -1.64 2.22
CA SER A 940 -41.96 -1.43 1.62
C SER A 940 -41.00 -2.56 2.01
N TYR A 941 -40.22 -3.08 1.07
CA TYR A 941 -39.15 -4.06 1.33
C TYR A 941 -37.95 -3.84 0.42
N ARG A 942 -36.77 -4.38 0.78
CA ARG A 942 -35.53 -4.21 -0.01
C ARG A 942 -35.20 -5.48 -0.79
N LEU A 943 -34.71 -5.33 -2.02
CA LEU A 943 -34.35 -6.43 -2.90
C LEU A 943 -32.93 -6.21 -3.47
N SER A 944 -32.04 -7.18 -3.30
CA SER A 944 -30.70 -7.15 -3.89
C SER A 944 -30.70 -7.46 -5.39
N ALA A 945 -29.82 -6.81 -6.16
CA ALA A 945 -29.53 -7.13 -7.56
C ALA A 945 -28.94 -8.54 -7.79
N THR A 946 -28.29 -9.10 -6.77
CA THR A 946 -27.57 -10.39 -6.81
C THR A 946 -28.31 -11.49 -6.04
N GLY A 947 -29.49 -11.20 -5.51
CA GLY A 947 -30.32 -12.18 -4.80
C GLY A 947 -30.80 -13.31 -5.73
N PRO A 948 -31.01 -14.53 -5.21
CA PRO A 948 -31.57 -15.65 -5.97
C PRO A 948 -32.95 -15.32 -6.55
N PHE A 949 -33.23 -15.96 -7.69
CA PHE A 949 -34.25 -15.61 -8.68
C PHE A 949 -35.72 -15.80 -8.29
N LEU A 950 -36.04 -15.91 -7.00
CA LEU A 950 -37.42 -16.07 -6.55
C LEU A 950 -38.10 -14.70 -6.58
N GLN A 951 -39.06 -14.50 -7.51
CA GLN A 951 -39.86 -13.27 -7.52
C GLN A 951 -40.83 -13.31 -6.34
N PRO A 952 -40.65 -12.45 -5.31
CA PRO A 952 -41.58 -12.40 -4.19
C PRO A 952 -42.96 -11.93 -4.65
N GLN A 953 -44.01 -12.55 -4.12
CA GLN A 953 -45.37 -12.05 -4.22
C GLN A 953 -45.77 -11.37 -2.92
N VAL A 954 -46.32 -10.17 -3.00
CA VAL A 954 -46.96 -9.57 -1.83
C VAL A 954 -48.34 -10.19 -1.67
N GLN A 955 -48.59 -10.80 -0.52
CA GLN A 955 -49.91 -11.33 -0.15
C GLN A 955 -50.51 -10.51 0.98
N TYR A 956 -51.83 -10.43 0.97
CA TYR A 956 -52.60 -9.80 2.03
C TYR A 956 -53.64 -10.76 2.58
N SER A 957 -54.06 -10.54 3.82
CA SER A 957 -55.13 -11.28 4.46
C SER A 957 -55.85 -10.44 5.51
N THR A 958 -57.12 -10.75 5.77
CA THR A 958 -57.90 -10.20 6.89
C THR A 958 -57.87 -11.10 8.14
N THR A 959 -57.34 -12.32 8.01
CA THR A 959 -57.13 -13.30 9.09
C THR A 959 -55.70 -13.86 9.01
N LEU A 960 -55.26 -14.73 9.92
CA LEU A 960 -53.94 -15.37 9.78
C LEU A 960 -53.96 -16.60 8.85
N ASP A 961 -55.14 -17.06 8.43
CA ASP A 961 -55.32 -18.37 7.79
C ASP A 961 -55.75 -18.30 6.30
N ASP A 962 -56.14 -17.13 5.77
CA ASP A 962 -56.68 -16.98 4.40
C ASP A 962 -55.94 -15.92 3.57
N TRP A 963 -54.78 -16.30 3.02
CA TRP A 963 -53.89 -15.40 2.29
C TRP A 963 -54.20 -15.32 0.80
N GLN A 964 -54.25 -14.11 0.27
CA GLN A 964 -54.48 -13.83 -1.15
C GLN A 964 -53.32 -13.02 -1.73
N SER A 965 -52.86 -13.38 -2.94
CA SER A 965 -51.87 -12.58 -3.66
C SER A 965 -52.47 -11.26 -4.10
N LEU A 966 -51.79 -10.17 -3.74
CA LEU A 966 -52.17 -8.82 -4.13
C LEU A 966 -51.75 -8.59 -5.58
N VAL A 967 -52.70 -8.33 -6.46
CA VAL A 967 -52.42 -8.05 -7.88
C VAL A 967 -52.48 -6.54 -8.16
N SER A 968 -51.69 -6.10 -9.14
CA SER A 968 -51.65 -4.68 -9.55
C SER A 968 -53.04 -4.15 -9.92
N GLY A 969 -53.38 -2.97 -9.42
CA GLY A 969 -54.69 -2.32 -9.58
C GLY A 969 -55.78 -2.74 -8.58
N GLN A 970 -55.62 -3.86 -7.86
CA GLN A 970 -56.56 -4.25 -6.81
C GLN A 970 -56.44 -3.30 -5.60
N PHE A 971 -57.54 -2.74 -5.11
CA PHE A 971 -57.54 -1.68 -4.07
C PHE A 971 -56.73 -0.41 -4.42
N GLY A 972 -56.50 -0.16 -5.72
CA GLY A 972 -55.57 0.88 -6.16
C GLY A 972 -54.10 0.53 -5.91
N ALA A 973 -53.75 -0.76 -5.82
CA ALA A 973 -52.38 -1.22 -5.63
C ALA A 973 -51.45 -0.75 -6.75
N ALA A 974 -50.40 -0.02 -6.39
CA ALA A 974 -49.28 0.30 -7.26
C ALA A 974 -47.98 -0.29 -6.70
N PHE A 975 -47.20 -0.94 -7.57
CA PHE A 975 -45.90 -1.51 -7.26
C PHE A 975 -44.82 -0.62 -7.87
N ASN A 976 -44.00 0.00 -7.03
CA ASN A 976 -42.95 0.92 -7.45
C ASN A 976 -41.61 0.37 -6.97
N GLU A 977 -40.77 -0.07 -7.89
CA GLU A 977 -39.36 -0.35 -7.60
C GLU A 977 -38.56 0.95 -7.75
N GLY A 978 -37.94 1.39 -6.66
CA GLY A 978 -37.07 2.56 -6.63
C GLY A 978 -35.76 2.33 -7.39
N ALA A 979 -35.06 3.42 -7.68
CA ALA A 979 -33.72 3.35 -8.25
C ALA A 979 -32.77 2.57 -7.33
N ARG A 980 -31.87 1.79 -7.95
CA ARG A 980 -30.86 1.02 -7.23
C ARG A 980 -29.87 1.96 -6.55
N ASP A 981 -29.52 1.64 -5.30
CA ASP A 981 -28.43 2.32 -4.62
C ASP A 981 -27.06 1.86 -5.14
N ALA A 982 -25.98 2.48 -4.63
CA ALA A 982 -24.61 2.17 -5.02
C ALA A 982 -24.19 0.71 -4.74
N ASN A 983 -24.99 -0.03 -3.96
CA ASN A 983 -24.78 -1.45 -3.64
C ASN A 983 -25.70 -2.36 -4.47
N GLY A 984 -26.45 -1.80 -5.43
CA GLY A 984 -27.36 -2.56 -6.28
C GLY A 984 -28.67 -2.98 -5.60
N VAL A 985 -29.01 -2.43 -4.43
CA VAL A 985 -30.25 -2.77 -3.72
C VAL A 985 -31.36 -1.81 -4.13
N SER A 986 -32.51 -2.34 -4.54
CA SER A 986 -33.73 -1.57 -4.83
C SER A 986 -34.68 -1.60 -3.62
N THR A 987 -35.41 -0.51 -3.38
CA THR A 987 -36.57 -0.52 -2.47
C THR A 987 -37.82 -0.74 -3.29
N VAL A 988 -38.65 -1.72 -2.92
CA VAL A 988 -39.94 -1.99 -3.55
C VAL A 988 -41.04 -1.48 -2.63
N ASP A 989 -41.83 -0.54 -3.14
CA ASP A 989 -42.97 0.04 -2.46
C ASP A 989 -44.28 -0.44 -3.08
N VAL A 990 -45.16 -0.96 -2.24
CA VAL A 990 -46.53 -1.33 -2.60
C VAL A 990 -47.49 -0.40 -1.90
N SER A 991 -48.17 0.46 -2.65
CA SER A 991 -49.14 1.42 -2.12
C SER A 991 -50.57 1.02 -2.45
N LEU A 992 -51.47 1.03 -1.46
CA LEU A 992 -52.90 0.77 -1.59
C LEU A 992 -53.70 2.05 -1.31
N GLU A 993 -54.42 2.56 -2.31
CA GLU A 993 -55.24 3.77 -2.17
C GLU A 993 -56.53 3.53 -1.36
N GLN A 994 -57.10 2.31 -1.41
CA GLN A 994 -58.37 1.97 -0.76
C GLN A 994 -58.30 0.63 -0.01
N PRO A 995 -57.53 0.54 1.09
CA PRO A 995 -57.41 -0.69 1.85
C PRO A 995 -58.78 -1.14 2.42
N PRO A 996 -59.09 -2.45 2.42
CA PRO A 996 -60.26 -3.02 3.10
C PRO A 996 -60.42 -2.56 4.55
N ALA A 997 -61.66 -2.35 4.99
CA ALA A 997 -61.96 -1.97 6.38
C ALA A 997 -61.71 -3.15 7.35
N GLY A 998 -60.79 -2.97 8.31
CA GLY A 998 -60.46 -3.97 9.32
C GLY A 998 -58.96 -4.10 9.58
N LYS A 999 -58.55 -5.13 10.35
CA LYS A 999 -57.14 -5.50 10.46
C LYS A 999 -56.72 -6.23 9.19
N MET A 1000 -55.59 -5.83 8.62
CA MET A 1000 -54.96 -6.52 7.50
C MET A 1000 -53.54 -6.94 7.86
N PHE A 1001 -53.15 -8.10 7.35
CA PHE A 1001 -51.79 -8.62 7.43
C PHE A 1001 -51.18 -8.61 6.03
N PHE A 1002 -49.90 -8.27 5.94
CA PHE A 1002 -49.11 -8.34 4.72
C PHE A 1002 -47.95 -9.29 4.93
N ARG A 1003 -47.60 -10.05 3.89
CA ARG A 1003 -46.38 -10.84 3.86
C ARG A 1003 -45.79 -10.86 2.46
N ILE A 1004 -44.50 -11.17 2.41
CA ILE A 1004 -43.84 -11.61 1.20
C ILE A 1004 -43.98 -13.13 1.14
N ALA A 1005 -44.72 -13.63 0.17
CA ALA A 1005 -44.76 -15.04 -0.18
C ALA A 1005 -43.69 -15.33 -1.22
N VAL A 1006 -42.91 -16.37 -0.98
CA VAL A 1006 -41.87 -16.85 -1.89
C VAL A 1006 -42.42 -18.11 -2.57
N PRO A 1007 -42.38 -18.22 -3.91
CA PRO A 1007 -42.97 -19.34 -4.66
C PRO A 1007 -42.37 -20.71 -4.33
#